data_AF-A0A4V3D9P6-F1
#
_entry.id   AF-A0A4V3D9P6-F1
#
_cell.length_a   1.000
_cell.length_b   1.000
_cell.length_c   1.000
_cell.angle_alpha   90.00
_cell.angle_beta   90.00
_cell.angle_gamma   90.00
#
_symmetry.space_group_name_H-M   'P 1'
#
loop_
_entity.id
_entity.type
_entity.pdbx_description
1 polymer ?
#
loop_
_entity_poly.entity_id
_entity_poly.type
_entity_poly.pdbx_seq_one_letter_code
_entity_poly.pdbx_strand_id
1 'polypeptide(L)'
;MAKILHVVQQNHITQITLSENEIIRLQAEPDTLYQLFDENGQLLQEVNSELIGTDLSISFEQEETRLILENYKNTYPIESRAYLNELQTTLATSSSAEQAALYSAPVQATETSILKTAGLFGLSALAIGGIALAASNKGGHHSSNSEPTPQPEPTPQPEPIPQPEPTPQPEPIPQPEPTPQPEPTPQPEPVPQPEPTPQPEPTPQPEPTPQPEPAPQPEPTPQPEPAPQPEPAPQPEPTPQPEPAPQPEPAPQISDLTIANDNFINVNEGLSNIKISGKVANVAEGTKVRLEIGAKTIELQIENGTFSTEVEPEIMLANRKINVTVINTDKAGNQPIGTAEKDYEVDPNLVAAIDITHIGQAFSADLPQTTRISGGVEFDGIYAQGQNAQMIRAVNLVIGNKTYTTGFDGKNKSFYVDIPTNELAELNGQTVTINFRNNKTDIPHTKNITTDDPVNLFESVYKLTQNGNTYRLEEQVLFPEKNKLPIELKSFNLSSEALAENNILSVQTPKTSITGKVSGLATPDDHIEIKVGEKILGTTKVNADNTFSLEIETAQLNHSDNVEAVLTTKSDDKTIIVKDTETYIAPSMVGSEFVSQHQEIPKAQRKTDHTKADYNFPYFIDGLLMNDSQGFNRKVPIGGTAEPLVIKYHFMTEDEAKEIPGPDNEGYIKGAYFDYSDEQKEMFRFAYKVYEKYINVKFVEVDDPKEADSKIYLSESNNPLDGYLAFASPGSDVVWNKHSIDPTLINQLNVIYNTTFHEIGHTLEIDHSEENGKPIAGFENEATTEFTMESYNRFIEGGPLSNYNDIRVYDLATLHYRYGVSQSARTGNDTYTFRDYNGLESDAGLYIWDGGGVDTFDASNEKLGVNVNLTPGSWIYRGEKLEKYFLADGKEILTPHQYFNLPEGTQIDGHFDKVSDGIVGEILGGLGTLGEMLSGLGNLDDILGVLGGLEGIGDILSGIKPKPNQKELVTYVKNQAFIGYGTQIENLIGSDYDDVLTGNNADNNIEGGKGNDTIRGGAGNDYLNGGEGSDTMYGEIGDDRYVVDNVSDKVIENANEGTDTVYSHIDYALPGNVENLTLIGTTAKSAIGNESDNVLIANNSGNTLNGGTGNDRLIGGLGVDTLIGGEGNDTFVFQTELNGNIDNIKDFADSDKIALSQKIFKAISNGMANFDDYIQYDSTSGKLFYDEDGQGGRDSVHFANLNQGLTIAQTQFEVI
;
A
#
# COMPACT_ATOMS: atom_id res chain seq x y z
N MET A 1 1.05 51.63 -13.93
CA MET A 1 0.79 50.28 -13.44
C MET A 1 1.80 49.34 -14.08
N ALA A 2 2.50 48.50 -13.33
CA ALA A 2 3.57 47.66 -13.86
C ALA A 2 3.27 46.18 -13.60
N LYS A 3 3.01 45.42 -14.66
CA LYS A 3 2.68 43.98 -14.59
C LYS A 3 3.97 43.17 -14.49
N ILE A 4 3.91 41.96 -13.94
CA ILE A 4 5.10 41.10 -13.76
C ILE A 4 4.87 39.78 -14.50
N LEU A 5 5.78 39.45 -15.42
CA LEU A 5 5.88 38.12 -16.01
C LEU A 5 6.91 37.31 -15.23
N HIS A 6 6.51 36.17 -14.68
CA HIS A 6 7.43 35.10 -14.29
C HIS A 6 7.67 34.19 -15.49
N VAL A 7 8.93 33.88 -15.77
CA VAL A 7 9.35 32.78 -16.65
C VAL A 7 10.02 31.74 -15.76
N VAL A 8 9.37 30.60 -15.58
CA VAL A 8 9.84 29.51 -14.72
C VAL A 8 10.34 28.36 -15.58
N GLN A 9 11.62 28.00 -15.42
CA GLN A 9 12.26 26.91 -16.16
C GLN A 9 13.23 26.19 -15.20
N GLN A 10 13.16 24.87 -15.10
CA GLN A 10 14.04 24.05 -14.25
C GLN A 10 14.20 24.58 -12.81
N ASN A 11 13.09 24.88 -12.13
CA ASN A 11 13.00 25.52 -10.80
C ASN A 11 13.68 26.90 -10.66
N HIS A 12 14.06 27.56 -11.76
CA HIS A 12 14.53 28.95 -11.76
C HIS A 12 13.41 29.90 -12.20
N ILE A 13 13.13 30.94 -11.40
CA ILE A 13 12.12 31.97 -11.73
C ILE A 13 12.85 33.23 -12.20
N THR A 14 12.62 33.63 -13.46
CA THR A 14 13.05 34.93 -14.00
C THR A 14 11.87 35.90 -13.99
N GLN A 15 12.00 37.02 -13.29
CA GLN A 15 10.97 38.08 -13.28
C GLN A 15 11.26 39.15 -14.34
N ILE A 16 10.25 39.51 -15.13
CA ILE A 16 10.30 40.55 -16.16
C ILE A 16 9.16 41.55 -15.88
N THR A 17 9.51 42.79 -15.56
CA THR A 17 8.54 43.89 -15.38
C THR A 17 8.07 44.40 -16.75
N LEU A 18 6.76 44.45 -16.96
CA LEU A 18 6.11 44.91 -18.20
C LEU A 18 5.59 46.34 -18.01
N SER A 19 5.97 47.26 -18.91
CA SER A 19 5.48 48.65 -18.88
C SER A 19 4.15 48.82 -19.63
N GLU A 20 3.37 49.86 -19.30
CA GLU A 20 2.17 50.22 -20.05
C GLU A 20 2.47 50.48 -21.54
N ASN A 21 1.74 49.79 -22.42
CA ASN A 21 1.86 49.85 -23.89
C ASN A 21 3.21 49.34 -24.44
N GLU A 22 3.91 48.50 -23.69
CA GLU A 22 5.11 47.81 -24.15
C GLU A 22 4.76 46.52 -24.92
N ILE A 23 5.49 46.24 -26.00
CA ILE A 23 5.41 44.96 -26.73
C ILE A 23 6.69 44.18 -26.47
N ILE A 24 6.57 43.11 -25.68
CA ILE A 24 7.69 42.24 -25.31
C ILE A 24 7.65 40.98 -26.17
N ARG A 25 8.77 40.67 -26.81
CA ARG A 25 8.99 39.48 -27.63
C ARG A 25 10.00 38.57 -26.92
N LEU A 26 9.60 37.33 -26.66
CA LEU A 26 10.45 36.26 -26.14
C LEU A 26 10.36 35.09 -27.12
N GLN A 27 11.42 34.30 -27.27
CA GLN A 27 11.30 32.99 -27.91
C GLN A 27 10.59 32.02 -26.96
N ALA A 28 9.77 31.13 -27.51
CA ALA A 28 9.15 30.06 -26.76
C ALA A 28 10.16 28.92 -26.53
N GLU A 29 10.77 28.90 -25.36
CA GLU A 29 11.66 27.84 -24.90
C GLU A 29 10.84 26.61 -24.45
N PRO A 30 11.32 25.37 -24.60
CA PRO A 30 10.61 24.19 -24.10
C PRO A 30 10.60 24.13 -22.56
N ASP A 31 9.68 23.33 -22.04
CA ASP A 31 9.51 22.99 -20.61
C ASP A 31 9.52 24.22 -19.68
N THR A 32 8.82 25.27 -20.13
CA THR A 32 8.84 26.61 -19.52
C THR A 32 7.43 27.11 -19.22
N LEU A 33 7.25 27.67 -18.03
CA LEU A 33 5.98 28.22 -17.56
C LEU A 33 6.03 29.75 -17.52
N TYR A 34 5.10 30.41 -18.21
CA TYR A 34 5.00 31.86 -18.31
C TYR A 34 3.76 32.32 -17.51
N GLN A 35 3.96 32.94 -16.33
CA GLN A 35 2.86 33.36 -15.42
C GLN A 35 2.78 34.89 -15.31
N LEU A 36 1.57 35.45 -15.45
CA LEU A 36 1.33 36.89 -15.53
C LEU A 36 0.61 37.43 -14.28
N PHE A 37 1.34 38.21 -13.49
CA PHE A 37 0.88 38.83 -12.25
C PHE A 37 0.61 40.33 -12.42
N ASP A 38 -0.28 40.86 -11.58
CA ASP A 38 -0.51 42.28 -11.42
C ASP A 38 0.59 42.95 -10.55
N GLU A 39 0.46 44.25 -10.33
CA GLU A 39 1.42 45.02 -9.51
C GLU A 39 1.35 44.74 -8.00
N ASN A 40 0.40 43.90 -7.55
CA ASN A 40 0.23 43.44 -6.17
C ASN A 40 0.71 41.98 -5.99
N GLY A 41 1.25 41.35 -7.03
CA GLY A 41 1.65 39.93 -7.01
C GLY A 41 0.49 38.94 -7.07
N GLN A 42 -0.72 39.39 -7.44
CA GLN A 42 -1.87 38.52 -7.70
C GLN A 42 -1.85 38.04 -9.15
N LEU A 43 -2.15 36.76 -9.36
CA LEU A 43 -2.29 36.21 -10.71
C LEU A 43 -3.47 36.92 -11.41
N LEU A 44 -3.24 37.48 -12.60
CA LEU A 44 -4.31 38.07 -13.41
C LEU A 44 -5.34 36.99 -13.78
N GLN A 45 -6.62 37.31 -14.01
CA GLN A 45 -7.66 36.27 -14.21
C GLN A 45 -8.23 36.19 -15.64
N GLU A 46 -8.05 37.22 -16.47
CA GLU A 46 -8.55 37.26 -17.85
C GLU A 46 -7.49 37.89 -18.79
N VAL A 47 -7.16 37.20 -19.88
CA VAL A 47 -6.27 37.68 -20.97
C VAL A 47 -6.81 37.22 -22.32
N ASN A 48 -6.58 38.01 -23.37
CA ASN A 48 -7.00 37.68 -24.73
C ASN A 48 -5.80 37.15 -25.53
N SER A 49 -5.78 35.85 -25.81
CA SER A 49 -4.74 35.17 -26.60
C SER A 49 -5.14 35.07 -28.09
N GLU A 50 -4.16 35.17 -28.99
CA GLU A 50 -4.34 34.91 -30.42
C GLU A 50 -3.05 34.36 -31.04
N LEU A 51 -3.14 33.23 -31.74
CA LEU A 51 -2.02 32.64 -32.47
C LEU A 51 -1.89 33.33 -33.85
N ILE A 52 -0.77 33.99 -34.10
CA ILE A 52 -0.49 34.77 -35.31
C ILE A 52 0.66 34.11 -36.08
N GLY A 53 0.30 33.14 -36.92
CA GLY A 53 1.27 32.28 -37.62
C GLY A 53 1.84 31.24 -36.68
N THR A 54 3.13 31.34 -36.38
CA THR A 54 3.83 30.49 -35.38
C THR A 54 3.86 31.11 -33.99
N ASP A 55 3.57 32.41 -33.86
CA ASP A 55 3.78 33.17 -32.63
C ASP A 55 2.48 33.29 -31.82
N LEU A 56 2.53 33.12 -30.50
CA LEU A 56 1.38 33.38 -29.62
C LEU A 56 1.41 34.84 -29.13
N SER A 57 0.42 35.63 -29.54
CA SER A 57 0.23 37.02 -29.09
C SER A 57 -0.79 37.06 -27.94
N ILE A 58 -0.33 37.36 -26.73
CA ILE A 58 -1.19 37.62 -25.57
C ILE A 58 -1.39 39.12 -25.40
N SER A 59 -2.65 39.54 -25.29
CA SER A 59 -3.07 40.93 -25.13
C SER A 59 -3.89 41.11 -23.85
N PHE A 60 -3.66 42.23 -23.16
CA PHE A 60 -4.31 42.55 -21.90
C PHE A 60 -5.55 43.41 -22.16
N GLU A 61 -6.59 43.25 -21.33
CA GLU A 61 -7.82 44.05 -21.40
C GLU A 61 -7.53 45.57 -21.51
N GLN A 62 -8.08 46.20 -22.55
CA GLN A 62 -8.16 47.66 -22.76
C GLN A 62 -6.82 48.44 -22.92
N GLU A 63 -5.68 47.77 -23.10
CA GLU A 63 -4.35 48.39 -23.34
C GLU A 63 -3.71 47.95 -24.68
N GLU A 64 -2.71 48.68 -25.20
CA GLU A 64 -1.89 48.22 -26.35
C GLU A 64 -0.72 47.31 -25.94
N THR A 65 -0.51 47.08 -24.64
CA THR A 65 0.51 46.19 -24.08
C THR A 65 0.36 44.75 -24.63
N ARG A 66 1.45 44.09 -25.03
CA ARG A 66 1.43 42.70 -25.53
C ARG A 66 2.66 41.89 -25.13
N LEU A 67 2.43 40.62 -24.79
CA LEU A 67 3.47 39.59 -24.79
C LEU A 67 3.35 38.79 -26.09
N ILE A 68 4.47 38.55 -26.77
CA ILE A 68 4.54 37.70 -27.96
C ILE A 68 5.57 36.61 -27.70
N LEU A 69 5.10 35.35 -27.64
CA LEU A 69 5.95 34.18 -27.61
C LEU A 69 6.21 33.75 -29.06
N GLU A 70 7.39 34.13 -29.57
CA GLU A 70 7.84 33.84 -30.92
C GLU A 70 8.12 32.35 -31.09
N ASN A 71 7.74 31.78 -32.24
CA ASN A 71 7.81 30.34 -32.54
C ASN A 71 6.98 29.42 -31.62
N TYR A 72 6.09 29.93 -30.76
CA TYR A 72 5.28 29.15 -29.81
C TYR A 72 4.67 27.86 -30.38
N LYS A 73 4.06 27.89 -31.58
CA LYS A 73 3.46 26.70 -32.21
C LYS A 73 4.49 25.57 -32.46
N ASN A 74 5.74 25.92 -32.74
CA ASN A 74 6.81 24.96 -33.05
C ASN A 74 7.36 24.29 -31.78
N THR A 75 7.19 24.93 -30.61
CA THR A 75 7.55 24.40 -29.28
C THR A 75 6.35 23.78 -28.56
N TYR A 76 5.13 24.23 -28.89
CA TYR A 76 3.87 23.83 -28.27
C TYR A 76 2.75 23.69 -29.34
N PRO A 77 2.54 22.50 -29.93
CA PRO A 77 1.71 22.32 -31.11
C PRO A 77 0.20 22.18 -30.81
N ILE A 78 -0.38 23.11 -30.02
CA ILE A 78 -1.83 23.15 -29.79
C ILE A 78 -2.52 24.12 -30.76
N GLU A 79 -3.49 23.61 -31.52
CA GLU A 79 -4.24 24.39 -32.52
C GLU A 79 -5.66 24.81 -32.07
N SER A 80 -6.17 24.27 -30.96
CA SER A 80 -7.54 24.55 -30.50
C SER A 80 -7.69 25.96 -29.93
N ARG A 81 -8.50 26.79 -30.60
CA ARG A 81 -8.88 28.12 -30.10
C ARG A 81 -9.72 28.07 -28.81
N ALA A 82 -10.34 26.95 -28.48
CA ALA A 82 -11.00 26.76 -27.19
C ALA A 82 -9.95 26.64 -26.07
N TYR A 83 -9.00 25.70 -26.23
CA TYR A 83 -7.92 25.48 -25.28
C TYR A 83 -7.05 26.73 -25.06
N LEU A 84 -6.76 27.51 -26.13
CA LEU A 84 -6.03 28.78 -26.00
C LEU A 84 -6.78 29.87 -25.20
N ASN A 85 -8.10 29.74 -25.03
CA ASN A 85 -8.90 30.63 -24.14
C ASN A 85 -9.06 30.04 -22.72
N GLU A 86 -8.90 28.72 -22.56
CA GLU A 86 -8.91 28.01 -21.27
C GLU A 86 -7.55 28.11 -20.56
N LEU A 87 -6.46 28.26 -21.33
CA LEU A 87 -5.20 28.80 -20.87
C LEU A 87 -5.43 30.22 -20.30
N GLN A 88 -5.58 30.29 -18.99
CA GLN A 88 -5.56 31.54 -18.25
C GLN A 88 -4.14 32.14 -18.26
N THR A 89 -3.84 32.98 -17.29
CA THR A 89 -2.62 33.79 -17.21
C THR A 89 -1.37 33.02 -16.78
N THR A 90 -1.49 31.69 -16.70
CA THR A 90 -0.40 30.71 -16.58
C THR A 90 -0.34 29.92 -17.88
N LEU A 91 0.74 30.10 -18.64
CA LEU A 91 0.94 29.55 -19.99
C LEU A 91 2.13 28.60 -19.97
N ALA A 92 1.87 27.30 -20.09
CA ALA A 92 2.94 26.31 -20.21
C ALA A 92 3.40 26.15 -21.67
N THR A 93 4.65 25.69 -21.82
CA THR A 93 5.24 25.16 -23.04
C THR A 93 5.84 23.80 -22.68
N SER A 94 5.34 22.73 -23.30
CA SER A 94 5.65 21.34 -22.97
C SER A 94 5.30 20.42 -24.15
N SER A 95 5.91 19.23 -24.23
CA SER A 95 5.57 18.25 -25.27
C SER A 95 4.14 17.67 -25.20
N SER A 96 3.38 17.86 -24.10
CA SER A 96 1.99 17.38 -23.99
C SER A 96 1.06 18.32 -23.22
N ALA A 97 -0.26 18.16 -23.45
CA ALA A 97 -1.30 18.94 -22.78
C ALA A 97 -1.50 18.55 -21.30
N GLU A 98 -1.21 17.29 -20.92
CA GLU A 98 -1.30 16.85 -19.52
C GLU A 98 -0.13 17.35 -18.68
N GLN A 99 1.10 17.38 -19.24
CA GLN A 99 2.22 18.06 -18.59
C GLN A 99 1.93 19.56 -18.40
N ALA A 100 1.33 20.22 -19.41
CA ALA A 100 0.89 21.61 -19.27
C ALA A 100 -0.16 21.82 -18.17
N ALA A 101 -1.06 20.86 -17.94
CA ALA A 101 -2.00 20.87 -16.82
C ALA A 101 -1.29 20.65 -15.46
N LEU A 102 -0.36 19.69 -15.38
CA LEU A 102 0.47 19.43 -14.19
C LEU A 102 1.33 20.64 -13.78
N TYR A 103 1.79 21.45 -14.74
CA TYR A 103 2.53 22.68 -14.47
C TYR A 103 1.65 23.90 -14.13
N SER A 104 0.32 23.80 -14.11
CA SER A 104 -0.58 24.97 -14.00
C SER A 104 -0.70 25.59 -12.59
N ALA A 105 -0.02 25.06 -11.58
CA ALA A 105 -0.04 25.58 -10.21
C ALA A 105 0.58 27.01 -10.09
N PRO A 106 -0.09 27.97 -9.42
CA PRO A 106 0.39 29.35 -9.33
C PRO A 106 1.50 29.53 -8.29
N VAL A 107 2.72 29.89 -8.74
CA VAL A 107 3.85 30.18 -7.84
C VAL A 107 3.82 31.65 -7.42
N GLN A 108 3.45 31.93 -6.17
CA GLN A 108 3.21 33.30 -5.69
C GLN A 108 4.47 34.19 -5.70
N ALA A 109 4.28 35.45 -6.11
CA ALA A 109 5.32 36.48 -6.17
C ALA A 109 5.61 37.09 -4.78
N THR A 110 6.38 36.39 -3.93
CA THR A 110 6.85 36.92 -2.64
C THR A 110 8.27 37.51 -2.74
N GLU A 111 8.50 38.67 -2.12
CA GLU A 111 9.82 39.34 -2.14
C GLU A 111 10.91 38.52 -1.42
N THR A 112 12.16 38.69 -1.87
CA THR A 112 13.32 37.98 -1.37
C THR A 112 13.56 38.13 0.13
N SER A 113 13.55 37.01 0.87
CA SER A 113 14.25 36.87 2.14
C SER A 113 14.98 35.52 2.21
N ILE A 114 16.03 35.43 3.02
CA ILE A 114 17.00 34.32 2.98
C ILE A 114 16.98 33.56 4.31
N LEU A 115 16.51 32.30 4.31
CA LEU A 115 17.18 31.12 4.88
C LEU A 115 16.23 29.90 4.86
N LYS A 116 16.80 28.71 4.58
CA LYS A 116 16.33 27.36 4.97
C LYS A 116 14.80 27.07 4.96
N THR A 117 14.35 26.44 3.88
CA THR A 117 13.95 25.00 3.89
C THR A 117 14.04 24.49 2.46
N ALA A 118 14.88 23.48 2.22
CA ALA A 118 15.03 22.82 0.92
C ALA A 118 15.46 21.37 1.17
N GLY A 119 14.55 20.43 0.94
CA GLY A 119 14.69 19.06 1.43
C GLY A 119 13.58 18.12 0.94
N LEU A 120 13.11 18.31 -0.30
CA LEU A 120 12.34 17.33 -1.06
C LEU A 120 12.53 17.61 -2.57
N PHE A 121 12.16 16.67 -3.43
CA PHE A 121 12.43 16.68 -4.88
C PHE A 121 13.91 16.71 -5.27
N GLY A 122 14.70 15.84 -4.64
CA GLY A 122 15.96 15.37 -5.20
C GLY A 122 15.74 14.09 -6.03
N LEU A 123 15.65 14.22 -7.36
CA LEU A 123 15.79 13.07 -8.26
C LEU A 123 17.22 12.51 -8.13
N SER A 124 17.40 11.43 -7.38
CA SER A 124 18.69 10.80 -7.07
C SER A 124 19.21 9.92 -8.21
N ALA A 125 19.31 10.49 -9.42
CA ALA A 125 20.06 9.91 -10.53
C ALA A 125 21.57 9.97 -10.24
N LEU A 126 22.07 9.12 -9.34
CA LEU A 126 23.48 9.01 -8.98
C LEU A 126 24.25 8.15 -9.99
N ALA A 127 25.36 8.68 -10.49
CA ALA A 127 26.06 8.13 -11.65
C ALA A 127 27.04 6.99 -11.32
N ILE A 128 27.03 5.92 -12.13
CA ILE A 128 28.13 4.95 -12.19
C ILE A 128 29.18 5.44 -13.19
N GLY A 129 30.15 6.19 -12.66
CA GLY A 129 31.21 6.88 -13.42
C GLY A 129 32.49 6.08 -13.71
N GLY A 130 32.38 4.92 -14.37
CA GLY A 130 33.44 4.38 -15.25
C GLY A 130 34.69 3.68 -14.68
N ILE A 131 35.00 2.52 -15.27
CA ILE A 131 36.37 2.04 -15.52
C ILE A 131 36.46 1.65 -17.00
N ALA A 132 37.56 1.99 -17.69
CA ALA A 132 37.81 1.58 -19.07
C ALA A 132 39.28 1.22 -19.27
N LEU A 133 39.59 -0.03 -19.68
CA LEU A 133 40.86 -0.42 -20.30
C LEU A 133 40.88 -1.86 -20.89
N ALA A 134 41.67 -2.03 -21.95
CA ALA A 134 42.37 -3.27 -22.36
C ALA A 134 41.59 -4.49 -22.96
N ALA A 135 41.16 -4.32 -24.21
CA ALA A 135 41.63 -5.12 -25.36
C ALA A 135 41.70 -6.69 -25.32
N SER A 136 40.78 -7.31 -26.07
CA SER A 136 41.01 -8.39 -27.06
C SER A 136 41.60 -9.76 -26.68
N ASN A 137 40.89 -10.83 -27.04
CA ASN A 137 41.49 -11.91 -27.84
C ASN A 137 40.47 -12.65 -28.74
N LYS A 138 40.94 -13.55 -29.62
CA LYS A 138 40.14 -14.23 -30.67
C LYS A 138 40.01 -15.75 -30.47
N GLY A 139 38.90 -16.31 -30.95
CA GLY A 139 38.77 -17.72 -31.36
C GLY A 139 37.59 -18.45 -30.70
N GLY A 140 36.83 -19.31 -31.38
CA GLY A 140 36.87 -19.67 -32.80
C GLY A 140 35.75 -20.66 -33.17
N HIS A 141 35.55 -20.92 -34.47
CA HIS A 141 34.55 -21.90 -34.96
C HIS A 141 34.77 -23.32 -34.41
N HIS A 142 33.67 -24.07 -34.19
CA HIS A 142 33.37 -25.24 -35.04
C HIS A 142 31.90 -25.70 -34.93
N SER A 143 31.47 -26.54 -35.87
CA SER A 143 30.14 -27.16 -35.97
C SER A 143 30.28 -28.69 -36.02
N SER A 144 29.32 -29.45 -35.48
CA SER A 144 28.70 -30.63 -36.16
C SER A 144 27.61 -31.33 -35.33
N ASN A 145 26.73 -32.04 -36.05
CA ASN A 145 25.49 -32.71 -35.64
C ASN A 145 25.62 -33.84 -34.60
N SER A 146 24.51 -34.20 -33.94
CA SER A 146 24.05 -35.60 -33.82
C SER A 146 22.53 -35.72 -33.61
N GLU A 147 21.86 -36.55 -34.41
CA GLU A 147 20.53 -37.17 -34.15
C GLU A 147 20.74 -38.48 -33.34
N PRO A 148 19.76 -38.99 -32.54
CA PRO A 148 18.67 -39.82 -33.11
C PRO A 148 17.30 -39.81 -32.38
N THR A 149 16.32 -40.47 -33.01
CA THR A 149 14.91 -40.69 -32.64
C THR A 149 14.63 -42.20 -32.39
N PRO A 150 13.39 -42.71 -32.13
CA PRO A 150 12.33 -42.28 -31.18
C PRO A 150 11.63 -43.44 -30.38
N GLN A 151 10.83 -43.09 -29.36
CA GLN A 151 9.64 -43.84 -28.80
C GLN A 151 9.83 -45.26 -28.19
N PRO A 152 8.82 -45.90 -27.51
CA PRO A 152 7.41 -45.49 -27.23
C PRO A 152 6.97 -45.58 -25.73
N GLU A 153 5.70 -45.20 -25.46
CA GLU A 153 4.95 -45.42 -24.19
C GLU A 153 4.37 -46.87 -24.09
N PRO A 154 3.83 -47.32 -22.92
CA PRO A 154 2.40 -47.09 -22.60
C PRO A 154 2.01 -46.96 -21.09
N THR A 155 0.70 -46.74 -20.85
CA THR A 155 -0.04 -46.46 -19.59
C THR A 155 -0.62 -47.72 -18.87
N PRO A 156 -1.51 -47.66 -17.84
CA PRO A 156 -1.57 -46.90 -16.55
C PRO A 156 -1.94 -47.78 -15.29
N GLN A 157 -2.36 -47.14 -14.17
CA GLN A 157 -3.10 -47.64 -12.97
C GLN A 157 -2.38 -48.50 -11.90
N PRO A 158 -2.86 -48.58 -10.62
CA PRO A 158 -3.83 -47.74 -9.87
C PRO A 158 -3.38 -47.31 -8.44
N GLU A 159 -4.23 -46.55 -7.72
CA GLU A 159 -4.10 -46.19 -6.28
C GLU A 159 -4.25 -47.37 -5.30
N PRO A 160 -3.83 -47.21 -4.02
CA PRO A 160 -4.83 -47.36 -2.93
C PRO A 160 -4.67 -46.42 -1.70
N ILE A 161 -5.80 -46.24 -1.02
CA ILE A 161 -6.08 -45.48 0.23
C ILE A 161 -5.41 -46.13 1.50
N PRO A 162 -5.07 -45.37 2.57
CA PRO A 162 -4.06 -45.76 3.58
C PRO A 162 -4.54 -46.61 4.77
N GLN A 163 -3.59 -47.19 5.52
CA GLN A 163 -3.76 -47.89 6.81
C GLN A 163 -2.42 -47.94 7.62
N PRO A 164 -2.42 -48.30 8.93
CA PRO A 164 -2.15 -47.30 9.98
C PRO A 164 -0.85 -47.51 10.78
N GLU A 165 -0.63 -46.61 11.76
CA GLU A 165 0.50 -46.62 12.70
C GLU A 165 0.71 -47.94 13.49
N PRO A 166 1.97 -48.34 13.74
CA PRO A 166 2.36 -49.27 14.79
C PRO A 166 2.92 -48.55 16.04
N THR A 167 2.49 -48.98 17.23
CA THR A 167 2.98 -48.47 18.54
C THR A 167 4.34 -49.08 18.97
N PRO A 168 5.07 -48.48 19.93
CA PRO A 168 6.54 -48.56 20.03
C PRO A 168 7.13 -49.69 20.93
N GLN A 169 8.48 -49.68 21.04
CA GLN A 169 9.44 -50.46 21.88
C GLN A 169 10.30 -51.50 21.13
N PRO A 170 11.52 -51.87 21.62
CA PRO A 170 12.15 -51.53 22.92
C PRO A 170 13.58 -50.93 22.86
N GLU A 171 14.06 -50.44 24.01
CA GLU A 171 15.46 -50.05 24.28
C GLU A 171 16.44 -51.25 24.36
N PRO A 172 17.74 -51.05 24.07
CA PRO A 172 18.83 -51.96 24.45
C PRO A 172 19.72 -51.45 25.60
N ILE A 173 20.08 -52.37 26.49
CA ILE A 173 20.79 -52.22 27.78
C ILE A 173 22.33 -52.01 27.62
N PRO A 174 23.06 -51.36 28.58
CA PRO A 174 24.38 -50.72 28.33
C PRO A 174 25.64 -51.52 28.77
N GLN A 175 26.79 -50.81 28.87
CA GLN A 175 28.13 -51.18 29.41
C GLN A 175 29.13 -51.90 28.44
N PRO A 176 30.48 -51.81 28.64
CA PRO A 176 31.20 -51.58 29.92
C PRO A 176 32.38 -50.57 29.96
N GLU A 177 32.84 -50.28 31.20
CA GLU A 177 34.10 -49.60 31.53
C GLU A 177 35.38 -50.43 31.23
N PRO A 178 36.55 -49.76 31.23
CA PRO A 178 37.73 -50.37 31.86
C PRO A 178 38.59 -49.41 32.73
N THR A 179 38.99 -49.89 33.91
CA THR A 179 40.08 -49.37 34.78
C THR A 179 41.22 -50.42 34.84
N PRO A 180 42.41 -50.21 35.50
CA PRO A 180 42.97 -49.06 36.21
C PRO A 180 44.45 -48.70 35.85
N GLN A 181 45.03 -47.80 36.67
CA GLN A 181 46.40 -47.22 36.76
C GLN A 181 47.61 -48.21 36.76
N PRO A 182 48.87 -47.71 36.58
CA PRO A 182 49.82 -47.73 37.71
C PRO A 182 50.84 -46.56 37.82
N GLU A 183 51.33 -46.35 39.04
CA GLU A 183 52.49 -45.53 39.50
C GLU A 183 53.86 -46.27 39.35
N PRO A 184 55.09 -45.73 39.66
CA PRO A 184 55.42 -44.70 40.66
C PRO A 184 56.60 -43.71 40.38
N THR A 185 56.92 -42.95 41.45
CA THR A 185 57.97 -41.94 41.78
C THR A 185 59.46 -42.36 41.61
N PRO A 186 60.49 -41.45 41.64
CA PRO A 186 60.90 -40.66 42.83
C PRO A 186 61.58 -39.26 42.68
N GLN A 187 61.73 -38.60 43.84
CA GLN A 187 62.34 -37.27 44.12
C GLN A 187 63.87 -37.39 44.45
N PRO A 188 64.64 -36.27 44.53
CA PRO A 188 65.27 -35.93 45.82
C PRO A 188 65.52 -34.42 46.15
N GLU A 189 65.69 -34.13 47.44
CA GLU A 189 66.19 -32.88 48.08
C GLU A 189 67.75 -32.94 48.27
N PRO A 190 68.53 -31.98 48.89
CA PRO A 190 68.12 -30.84 49.78
C PRO A 190 68.93 -29.49 49.79
N VAL A 191 68.32 -28.44 50.40
CA VAL A 191 68.83 -27.47 51.44
C VAL A 191 70.33 -27.09 51.44
N PRO A 192 70.74 -25.77 51.40
CA PRO A 192 70.63 -24.86 52.58
C PRO A 192 70.50 -23.33 52.37
N GLN A 193 70.16 -22.60 53.45
CA GLN A 193 70.27 -21.12 53.62
C GLN A 193 71.72 -20.66 53.89
N PRO A 194 72.02 -19.34 53.81
CA PRO A 194 72.23 -18.58 55.07
C PRO A 194 71.83 -17.08 55.06
N GLU A 195 71.71 -16.49 56.27
CA GLU A 195 71.80 -15.05 56.59
C GLU A 195 73.29 -14.56 56.55
N PRO A 196 73.69 -13.26 56.75
CA PRO A 196 72.94 -12.10 57.24
C PRO A 196 73.25 -10.74 56.55
N THR A 197 72.86 -9.64 57.22
CA THR A 197 73.10 -8.20 56.92
C THR A 197 74.59 -7.79 56.91
N PRO A 198 74.99 -6.68 56.26
CA PRO A 198 75.06 -5.37 56.96
C PRO A 198 74.80 -4.09 56.10
N GLN A 199 74.65 -2.94 56.77
CA GLN A 199 74.54 -1.57 56.22
C GLN A 199 75.85 -0.78 56.43
N PRO A 200 76.22 0.16 55.54
CA PRO A 200 76.67 1.49 56.00
C PRO A 200 76.38 2.70 55.06
N GLU A 201 76.62 3.91 55.59
CA GLU A 201 76.76 5.22 54.91
C GLU A 201 78.06 5.28 54.02
N PRO A 202 78.40 6.34 53.19
CA PRO A 202 77.99 7.75 53.26
C PRO A 202 77.85 8.57 51.92
N THR A 203 77.76 9.91 52.05
CA THR A 203 77.84 11.01 51.03
C THR A 203 79.27 11.18 50.41
N PRO A 204 79.50 11.84 49.23
CA PRO A 204 79.19 13.27 48.94
C PRO A 204 78.89 13.69 47.45
N GLN A 205 78.81 15.02 47.21
CA GLN A 205 78.50 15.76 45.95
C GLN A 205 79.77 16.21 45.18
N PRO A 206 79.73 16.67 43.89
CA PRO A 206 79.56 18.11 43.56
C PRO A 206 78.98 18.50 42.14
N GLU A 207 78.64 19.80 41.97
CA GLU A 207 78.69 20.79 40.81
C GLU A 207 78.81 20.39 39.31
N PRO A 208 78.42 21.25 38.30
CA PRO A 208 78.75 22.70 38.18
C PRO A 208 77.69 23.67 37.53
N THR A 209 78.07 24.95 37.31
CA THR A 209 77.29 26.09 36.74
C THR A 209 78.09 26.85 35.62
N PRO A 210 77.65 27.96 34.93
CA PRO A 210 77.34 29.30 35.49
C PRO A 210 76.23 30.14 34.75
N GLN A 211 76.56 31.23 34.02
CA GLN A 211 75.69 32.39 33.68
C GLN A 211 76.12 33.11 32.36
N PRO A 212 75.37 34.11 31.81
CA PRO A 212 75.69 35.54 32.08
C PRO A 212 74.50 36.55 32.12
N GLU A 213 74.80 37.82 32.46
CA GLU A 213 73.92 39.00 32.69
C GLU A 213 74.07 40.09 31.58
N PRO A 214 73.30 41.23 31.49
CA PRO A 214 73.08 42.32 32.51
C PRO A 214 71.65 42.98 32.49
N ALA A 215 71.29 44.10 33.17
CA ALA A 215 71.55 44.68 34.51
C ALA A 215 70.49 45.82 34.86
N PRO A 216 70.73 47.08 35.37
CA PRO A 216 69.89 47.61 36.49
C PRO A 216 69.36 49.10 36.47
N GLN A 217 68.47 49.41 37.45
CA GLN A 217 68.28 50.68 38.23
C GLN A 217 67.53 51.92 37.64
N PRO A 218 66.96 52.87 38.48
CA PRO A 218 67.47 53.46 39.76
C PRO A 218 66.55 53.39 41.01
N GLU A 219 66.83 54.23 42.04
CA GLU A 219 66.61 54.01 43.49
C GLU A 219 65.63 54.98 44.21
N PRO A 220 65.13 54.64 45.42
CA PRO A 220 64.60 55.57 46.43
C PRO A 220 65.68 56.06 47.45
N THR A 221 65.41 57.15 48.18
CA THR A 221 66.37 57.87 49.09
C THR A 221 65.92 57.90 50.58
N PRO A 222 66.78 58.31 51.56
CA PRO A 222 66.89 57.58 52.85
C PRO A 222 66.40 58.24 54.17
N GLN A 223 66.34 57.40 55.22
CA GLN A 223 66.55 57.55 56.70
C GLN A 223 66.50 58.94 57.41
N PRO A 224 66.06 59.02 58.70
CA PRO A 224 66.89 58.55 59.84
C PRO A 224 66.15 57.92 61.06
N GLU A 225 66.91 57.35 62.00
CA GLU A 225 66.47 56.92 63.35
C GLU A 225 66.46 58.07 64.38
N PRO A 226 65.98 57.88 65.63
CA PRO A 226 66.94 57.50 66.70
C PRO A 226 66.41 56.54 67.82
N ALA A 227 67.35 55.87 68.50
CA ALA A 227 67.19 55.16 69.78
C ALA A 227 67.32 56.13 71.00
N PRO A 228 67.30 55.72 72.31
CA PRO A 228 67.18 54.38 72.94
C PRO A 228 66.08 54.31 74.06
N GLN A 229 65.90 53.21 74.82
CA GLN A 229 66.52 52.93 76.14
C GLN A 229 66.10 51.55 76.73
N PRO A 230 66.77 51.03 77.80
CA PRO A 230 66.67 49.64 78.26
C PRO A 230 65.70 49.37 79.44
N GLU A 231 65.69 48.12 79.91
CA GLU A 231 64.93 47.53 81.04
C GLU A 231 64.91 48.35 82.35
N PRO A 232 63.85 48.17 83.16
CA PRO A 232 64.08 47.54 84.47
C PRO A 232 62.99 46.55 84.94
N ALA A 233 63.38 45.60 85.78
CA ALA A 233 62.49 44.83 86.67
C ALA A 233 62.47 45.47 88.10
N PRO A 234 61.66 45.01 89.11
CA PRO A 234 60.62 43.97 89.10
C PRO A 234 59.29 44.32 89.83
N GLN A 235 58.23 43.50 89.62
CA GLN A 235 57.05 43.27 90.51
C GLN A 235 56.12 44.49 90.83
N PRO A 236 54.90 44.30 91.42
CA PRO A 236 54.27 43.08 91.97
C PRO A 236 52.89 42.70 91.35
N GLU A 237 52.26 41.64 91.88
CA GLU A 237 50.88 41.20 91.57
C GLU A 237 49.80 42.17 92.06
N PRO A 238 48.62 42.16 91.39
CA PRO A 238 47.36 42.27 92.14
C PRO A 238 46.18 41.45 91.57
N THR A 239 45.72 40.45 92.34
CA THR A 239 44.31 39.94 92.49
C THR A 239 43.43 39.59 91.25
N PRO A 240 42.56 38.55 91.36
CA PRO A 240 41.82 38.00 90.21
C PRO A 240 40.62 38.85 89.75
N GLN A 241 40.36 38.83 88.43
CA GLN A 241 39.05 39.12 87.84
C GLN A 241 38.15 37.87 87.86
N PRO A 242 36.81 38.02 87.75
CA PRO A 242 35.91 36.89 87.52
C PRO A 242 36.19 36.21 86.18
N GLU A 243 35.89 34.91 86.08
CA GLU A 243 35.89 34.19 84.82
C GLU A 243 34.92 34.85 83.82
N PRO A 244 35.29 34.97 82.53
CA PRO A 244 34.33 35.36 81.51
C PRO A 244 33.25 34.27 81.41
N ALA A 245 32.00 34.67 81.15
CA ALA A 245 30.96 33.72 80.79
C ALA A 245 31.42 32.87 79.60
N PRO A 246 31.13 31.56 79.56
CA PRO A 246 31.57 30.69 78.47
C PRO A 246 31.07 31.26 77.14
N GLN A 247 31.95 31.28 76.13
CA GLN A 247 31.51 31.52 74.76
C GLN A 247 30.54 30.40 74.35
N PRO A 248 29.47 30.70 73.61
CA PRO A 248 28.62 29.67 73.05
C PRO A 248 29.45 28.72 72.18
N GLU A 249 29.23 27.42 72.30
CA GLU A 249 29.89 26.44 71.45
C GLU A 249 29.48 26.67 69.98
N PRO A 250 30.40 26.53 69.00
CA PRO A 250 30.10 26.76 67.60
C PRO A 250 28.98 25.81 67.13
N ALA A 251 28.14 26.27 66.21
CA ALA A 251 27.03 25.48 65.73
C ALA A 251 27.50 24.13 65.13
N PRO A 252 26.72 23.04 65.31
CA PRO A 252 26.94 21.79 64.60
C PRO A 252 27.11 22.04 63.10
N GLN A 253 28.10 21.40 62.49
CA GLN A 253 28.33 21.50 61.04
C GLN A 253 28.15 20.12 60.43
N ILE A 254 27.13 19.99 59.59
CA ILE A 254 26.81 18.76 58.87
C ILE A 254 27.50 18.82 57.50
N SER A 255 28.22 17.78 57.13
CA SER A 255 28.84 17.64 55.80
C SER A 255 28.70 16.22 55.28
N ASP A 256 29.03 16.02 54.00
CA ASP A 256 29.06 14.70 53.35
C ASP A 256 27.72 13.96 53.48
N LEU A 257 26.62 14.72 53.47
CA LEU A 257 25.26 14.23 53.58
C LEU A 257 24.85 13.55 52.27
N THR A 258 24.55 12.26 52.38
CA THR A 258 24.32 11.34 51.27
C THR A 258 23.03 10.54 51.50
N ILE A 259 22.22 10.44 50.45
CA ILE A 259 21.14 9.46 50.24
C ILE A 259 21.66 8.50 49.18
N ALA A 260 21.38 7.20 49.24
CA ALA A 260 21.85 6.24 48.21
C ALA A 260 23.39 6.23 47.98
N ASN A 261 24.16 6.82 48.91
CA ASN A 261 25.57 7.21 48.74
C ASN A 261 25.80 8.36 47.71
N ASP A 262 25.13 8.35 46.57
CA ASP A 262 25.33 9.23 45.40
C ASP A 262 24.33 10.41 45.29
N ASN A 263 23.14 10.25 45.89
CA ASN A 263 21.92 11.07 45.88
C ASN A 263 20.94 10.89 44.71
N PHE A 264 21.00 9.77 43.97
CA PHE A 264 19.99 9.34 43.01
C PHE A 264 19.55 7.90 43.33
N ILE A 265 18.30 7.72 43.80
CA ILE A 265 17.77 6.38 44.10
C ILE A 265 17.43 5.69 42.78
N ASN A 266 18.30 4.75 42.37
CA ASN A 266 18.09 3.94 41.19
C ASN A 266 17.13 2.77 41.44
N VAL A 267 16.62 2.17 40.36
CA VAL A 267 15.64 1.07 40.38
C VAL A 267 15.99 -0.10 41.32
N ASN A 268 17.25 -0.52 41.37
CA ASN A 268 17.67 -1.65 42.21
C ASN A 268 17.72 -1.26 43.71
N GLU A 269 18.09 -0.02 44.02
CA GLU A 269 18.06 0.48 45.41
C GLU A 269 16.63 0.68 45.90
N GLY A 270 15.70 1.12 45.04
CA GLY A 270 14.28 1.29 45.37
C GLY A 270 13.60 0.01 45.87
N LEU A 271 14.16 -1.17 45.56
CA LEU A 271 13.72 -2.47 46.06
C LEU A 271 14.20 -2.80 47.49
N SER A 272 15.00 -1.94 48.11
CA SER A 272 15.67 -2.15 49.41
C SER A 272 15.56 -0.93 50.33
N ASN A 273 15.98 -1.07 51.59
CA ASN A 273 16.05 0.09 52.48
C ASN A 273 17.15 1.05 52.03
N ILE A 274 16.79 2.31 51.78
CA ILE A 274 17.70 3.34 51.29
C ILE A 274 18.60 3.80 52.43
N LYS A 275 19.91 3.75 52.20
CA LYS A 275 20.88 4.23 53.17
C LYS A 275 21.00 5.75 53.12
N ILE A 276 20.97 6.38 54.30
CA ILE A 276 21.28 7.80 54.50
C ILE A 276 22.47 7.90 55.44
N SER A 277 23.42 8.80 55.16
CA SER A 277 24.57 9.03 56.05
C SER A 277 25.11 10.46 55.98
N GLY A 278 25.86 10.88 56.99
CA GLY A 278 26.54 12.17 57.02
C GLY A 278 27.56 12.30 58.14
N LYS A 279 28.46 13.28 58.01
CA LYS A 279 29.43 13.69 59.04
C LYS A 279 28.89 14.88 59.82
N VAL A 280 29.23 14.98 61.11
CA VAL A 280 28.85 16.11 61.96
C VAL A 280 30.04 16.54 62.83
N ALA A 281 30.50 17.77 62.62
CA ALA A 281 31.52 18.42 63.43
C ALA A 281 30.91 19.37 64.49
N ASN A 282 31.73 19.81 65.45
CA ASN A 282 31.38 20.73 66.55
C ASN A 282 30.36 20.20 67.57
N VAL A 283 30.31 18.89 67.78
CA VAL A 283 29.35 18.21 68.68
C VAL A 283 30.02 17.11 69.50
N ALA A 284 29.34 16.67 70.56
CA ALA A 284 29.77 15.54 71.36
C ALA A 284 29.18 14.22 70.83
N GLU A 285 29.90 13.12 71.03
CA GLU A 285 29.42 11.77 70.77
C GLU A 285 28.10 11.51 71.52
N GLY A 286 27.15 10.80 70.88
CA GLY A 286 25.82 10.55 71.46
C GLY A 286 24.87 11.75 71.44
N THR A 287 25.27 12.90 70.88
CA THR A 287 24.31 13.98 70.56
C THR A 287 23.29 13.48 69.56
N LYS A 288 22.03 13.93 69.70
CA LYS A 288 20.94 13.52 68.81
C LYS A 288 21.01 14.21 67.45
N VAL A 289 20.90 13.42 66.40
CA VAL A 289 20.53 13.88 65.05
C VAL A 289 19.05 13.64 64.88
N ARG A 290 18.31 14.63 64.37
CA ARG A 290 16.96 14.45 63.86
C ARG A 290 16.98 14.50 62.34
N LEU A 291 16.44 13.47 61.72
CA LEU A 291 16.25 13.34 60.28
C LEU A 291 14.75 13.43 60.00
N GLU A 292 14.35 14.36 59.15
CA GLU A 292 12.96 14.64 58.76
C GLU A 292 12.81 14.40 57.24
N ILE A 293 11.86 13.56 56.87
CA ILE A 293 11.61 13.09 55.49
C ILE A 293 10.09 13.14 55.29
N GLY A 294 9.61 14.22 54.68
CA GLY A 294 8.18 14.55 54.67
C GLY A 294 7.59 14.59 56.07
N ALA A 295 6.65 13.68 56.35
CA ALA A 295 6.03 13.52 57.67
C ALA A 295 6.75 12.52 58.61
N LYS A 296 7.77 11.79 58.14
CA LYS A 296 8.55 10.85 58.97
C LYS A 296 9.66 11.62 59.71
N THR A 297 9.77 11.37 61.01
CA THR A 297 10.89 11.87 61.84
C THR A 297 11.63 10.69 62.46
N ILE A 298 12.94 10.67 62.32
CA ILE A 298 13.85 9.67 62.88
C ILE A 298 14.84 10.39 63.80
N GLU A 299 15.00 9.92 65.05
CA GLU A 299 16.05 10.42 65.95
C GLU A 299 17.18 9.39 66.10
N LEU A 300 18.37 9.76 65.66
CA LEU A 300 19.60 8.98 65.70
C LEU A 300 20.55 9.55 66.75
N GLN A 301 21.65 8.84 67.03
CA GLN A 301 22.79 9.37 67.79
C GLN A 301 24.03 9.45 66.89
N ILE A 302 24.93 10.37 67.22
CA ILE A 302 26.22 10.52 66.54
C ILE A 302 27.21 9.51 67.10
N GLU A 303 27.83 8.73 66.22
CA GLU A 303 28.89 7.77 66.52
C GLU A 303 30.11 8.03 65.63
N ASN A 304 31.30 8.11 66.21
CA ASN A 304 32.57 8.49 65.58
C ASN A 304 32.50 9.79 64.74
N GLY A 305 31.65 10.74 65.13
CA GLY A 305 31.41 11.97 64.37
C GLY A 305 30.59 11.80 63.08
N THR A 306 29.93 10.66 62.89
CA THR A 306 28.98 10.40 61.80
C THR A 306 27.60 10.04 62.32
N PHE A 307 26.62 10.03 61.42
CA PHE A 307 25.39 9.26 61.58
C PHE A 307 25.12 8.47 60.31
N SER A 308 24.44 7.34 60.44
CA SER A 308 23.82 6.65 59.30
C SER A 308 22.57 5.92 59.76
N THR A 309 21.62 5.75 58.85
CA THR A 309 20.42 4.95 59.04
C THR A 309 19.97 4.38 57.70
N GLU A 310 19.09 3.40 57.75
CA GLU A 310 18.39 2.84 56.61
C GLU A 310 16.92 3.22 56.72
N VAL A 311 16.29 3.58 55.61
CA VAL A 311 14.91 4.07 55.55
C VAL A 311 14.11 3.21 54.58
N GLU A 312 12.88 2.85 54.97
CA GLU A 312 11.93 2.10 54.16
C GLU A 312 11.71 2.82 52.80
N PRO A 313 11.86 2.14 51.64
CA PRO A 313 11.92 2.82 50.34
C PRO A 313 10.63 3.60 50.03
N GLU A 314 9.46 3.09 50.42
CA GLU A 314 8.16 3.78 50.33
C GLU A 314 8.21 5.24 50.81
N ILE A 315 8.99 5.53 51.86
CA ILE A 315 9.12 6.88 52.43
C ILE A 315 10.00 7.77 51.56
N MET A 316 11.01 7.18 50.92
CA MET A 316 11.95 7.89 50.06
C MET A 316 11.36 8.13 48.66
N LEU A 317 10.72 7.14 48.06
CA LEU A 317 10.06 7.26 46.76
C LEU A 317 8.90 8.28 46.79
N ALA A 318 8.30 8.51 47.97
CA ALA A 318 7.26 9.51 48.21
C ALA A 318 7.78 10.93 48.58
N ASN A 319 9.09 11.20 48.59
CA ASN A 319 9.66 12.50 48.96
C ASN A 319 10.86 12.86 48.04
N ARG A 320 11.27 14.14 47.96
CA ARG A 320 12.45 14.55 47.15
C ARG A 320 13.51 15.36 47.91
N LYS A 321 13.33 15.54 49.22
CA LYS A 321 14.23 16.25 50.13
C LYS A 321 14.29 15.55 51.48
N ILE A 322 15.46 15.55 52.11
CA ILE A 322 15.61 15.30 53.55
C ILE A 322 16.11 16.56 54.26
N ASN A 323 15.66 16.74 55.51
CA ASN A 323 16.13 17.79 56.40
C ASN A 323 16.80 17.14 57.62
N VAL A 324 18.05 17.51 57.89
CA VAL A 324 18.84 17.02 59.02
C VAL A 324 19.08 18.15 60.00
N THR A 325 18.61 17.99 61.23
CA THR A 325 18.76 18.94 62.33
C THR A 325 19.55 18.30 63.48
N VAL A 326 20.64 18.94 63.88
CA VAL A 326 21.43 18.56 65.06
C VAL A 326 21.34 19.66 66.10
N ILE A 327 20.98 19.29 67.34
CA ILE A 327 20.85 20.24 68.46
C ILE A 327 21.90 19.87 69.51
N ASN A 328 23.05 20.56 69.49
CA ASN A 328 23.99 20.48 70.60
C ASN A 328 23.44 21.32 71.77
N THR A 329 23.65 20.88 73.01
CA THR A 329 23.30 21.65 74.21
C THR A 329 24.57 21.97 74.97
N ASP A 330 24.98 23.24 74.97
CA ASP A 330 26.23 23.65 75.59
C ASP A 330 26.17 23.59 77.13
N LYS A 331 27.33 23.74 77.77
CA LYS A 331 27.46 23.67 79.24
C LYS A 331 26.83 24.85 79.98
N ALA A 332 26.33 25.87 79.28
CA ALA A 332 25.54 26.96 79.84
C ALA A 332 24.02 26.78 79.63
N GLY A 333 23.60 25.76 78.87
CA GLY A 333 22.20 25.48 78.54
C GLY A 333 21.69 26.19 77.29
N ASN A 334 22.56 26.77 76.46
CA ASN A 334 22.17 27.23 75.13
C ASN A 334 22.05 26.02 74.19
N GLN A 335 21.19 26.12 73.18
CA GLN A 335 21.04 25.10 72.14
C GLN A 335 21.39 25.64 70.75
N PRO A 336 22.69 25.70 70.39
CA PRO A 336 23.10 25.94 69.01
C PRO A 336 22.60 24.79 68.10
N ILE A 337 21.81 25.16 67.09
CA ILE A 337 21.24 24.26 66.10
C ILE A 337 22.09 24.32 64.83
N GLY A 338 22.45 23.16 64.29
CA GLY A 338 22.94 23.03 62.92
C GLY A 338 21.89 22.33 62.06
N THR A 339 21.65 22.84 60.86
CA THR A 339 20.71 22.26 59.89
C THR A 339 21.39 22.06 58.55
N ALA A 340 21.04 20.98 57.86
CA ALA A 340 21.35 20.77 56.45
C ALA A 340 20.11 20.23 55.75
N GLU A 341 19.79 20.79 54.59
CA GLU A 341 18.82 20.22 53.66
C GLU A 341 19.59 19.50 52.55
N LYS A 342 19.04 18.41 52.04
CA LYS A 342 19.60 17.71 50.88
C LYS A 342 18.47 17.21 49.99
N ASP A 343 18.36 17.83 48.82
CA ASP A 343 17.58 17.32 47.71
C ASP A 343 18.24 16.06 47.15
N TYR A 344 17.41 15.12 46.71
CA TYR A 344 17.81 13.91 45.99
C TYR A 344 16.90 13.68 44.79
N GLU A 345 17.35 12.80 43.91
CA GLU A 345 16.60 12.34 42.75
C GLU A 345 16.27 10.85 42.91
N VAL A 346 15.31 10.40 42.12
CA VAL A 346 14.71 9.07 42.19
C VAL A 346 14.36 8.72 40.76
N ASP A 347 14.67 7.49 40.34
CA ASP A 347 14.29 7.01 39.01
C ASP A 347 12.78 7.20 38.76
N PRO A 348 12.36 7.82 37.64
CA PRO A 348 10.95 7.99 37.32
C PRO A 348 10.13 6.69 37.38
N ASN A 349 10.72 5.56 36.95
CA ASN A 349 10.05 4.28 36.82
C ASN A 349 9.78 3.59 38.16
N LEU A 350 10.48 4.00 39.24
CA LEU A 350 10.15 3.59 40.61
C LEU A 350 8.91 4.28 41.18
N VAL A 351 8.41 5.31 40.50
CA VAL A 351 7.49 6.30 41.08
C VAL A 351 6.19 6.40 40.30
N ALA A 352 6.24 6.21 38.99
CA ALA A 352 5.09 6.00 38.13
C ALA A 352 5.45 4.97 37.05
N ALA A 353 4.44 4.36 36.45
CA ALA A 353 4.61 3.55 35.24
C ALA A 353 3.40 3.72 34.32
N ILE A 354 3.59 3.41 33.04
CA ILE A 354 2.57 3.32 31.98
C ILE A 354 2.80 2.00 31.22
N ASP A 355 1.73 1.43 30.66
CA ASP A 355 1.67 0.07 30.07
C ASP A 355 0.64 0.09 28.92
N ILE A 356 1.05 -0.04 27.66
CA ILE A 356 0.19 -0.11 26.47
C ILE A 356 -0.31 -1.55 26.32
N THR A 357 -1.55 -1.79 26.72
CA THR A 357 -2.10 -3.15 26.77
C THR A 357 -2.74 -3.63 25.48
N HIS A 358 -3.01 -2.70 24.55
CA HIS A 358 -3.74 -2.97 23.32
C HIS A 358 -3.54 -1.83 22.30
N ILE A 359 -3.25 -2.22 21.06
CA ILE A 359 -3.26 -1.39 19.85
C ILE A 359 -4.10 -2.17 18.82
N GLY A 360 -5.08 -1.53 18.17
CA GLY A 360 -5.75 -2.05 16.96
C GLY A 360 -6.44 -3.41 17.10
N GLN A 361 -6.69 -4.10 15.99
CA GLN A 361 -7.00 -5.53 16.06
C GLN A 361 -5.69 -6.26 16.33
N ALA A 362 -5.59 -6.94 17.48
CA ALA A 362 -4.39 -7.67 17.94
C ALA A 362 -3.05 -7.02 17.53
N PHE A 363 -2.72 -5.83 18.08
CA PHE A 363 -1.46 -5.11 17.81
C PHE A 363 -1.11 -4.99 16.30
N SER A 364 -2.13 -4.87 15.45
CA SER A 364 -2.00 -4.73 13.99
C SER A 364 -2.85 -3.54 13.49
N ALA A 365 -2.57 -3.06 12.28
CA ALA A 365 -3.25 -1.93 11.67
C ALA A 365 -3.90 -2.31 10.33
N ASP A 366 -5.22 -2.52 10.36
CA ASP A 366 -6.05 -2.99 9.24
C ASP A 366 -5.92 -2.14 7.95
N LEU A 367 -6.05 -2.78 6.79
CA LEU A 367 -6.09 -2.12 5.48
C LEU A 367 -7.36 -1.23 5.30
N PRO A 368 -7.31 -0.18 4.44
CA PRO A 368 -8.46 0.69 4.21
C PRO A 368 -9.62 -0.02 3.45
N GLN A 369 -10.68 -0.35 4.17
CA GLN A 369 -11.89 -1.02 3.64
C GLN A 369 -12.90 -0.08 2.95
N THR A 370 -13.74 -0.65 2.08
CA THR A 370 -14.90 0.01 1.45
C THR A 370 -16.18 -0.08 2.28
N THR A 371 -17.09 0.87 2.09
CA THR A 371 -18.44 0.87 2.65
C THR A 371 -19.47 0.57 1.56
N ARG A 372 -20.20 -0.55 1.68
CA ARG A 372 -21.27 -0.94 0.74
C ARG A 372 -22.54 -0.09 0.90
N ILE A 373 -23.00 0.50 -0.20
CA ILE A 373 -24.31 1.14 -0.36
C ILE A 373 -25.15 0.29 -1.32
N SER A 374 -26.11 -0.44 -0.78
CA SER A 374 -27.10 -1.19 -1.58
C SER A 374 -28.36 -0.36 -1.84
N GLY A 375 -29.05 -0.64 -2.96
CA GLY A 375 -30.33 0.01 -3.27
C GLY A 375 -31.33 -0.90 -3.99
N GLY A 376 -32.62 -0.59 -3.82
CA GLY A 376 -33.75 -1.26 -4.46
C GLY A 376 -34.70 -0.25 -5.11
N VAL A 377 -35.30 -0.61 -6.24
CA VAL A 377 -36.01 0.33 -7.12
C VAL A 377 -37.39 -0.16 -7.53
N GLU A 378 -38.40 0.67 -7.29
CA GLU A 378 -39.77 0.48 -7.78
C GLU A 378 -40.03 1.42 -8.97
N PHE A 379 -40.12 0.85 -10.17
CA PHE A 379 -40.45 1.58 -11.39
C PHE A 379 -41.95 1.90 -11.52
N ASP A 380 -42.26 2.91 -12.33
CA ASP A 380 -43.60 3.15 -12.90
C ASP A 380 -43.57 2.84 -14.42
N GLY A 381 -44.64 3.18 -15.14
CA GLY A 381 -44.68 3.22 -16.60
C GLY A 381 -44.52 1.84 -17.26
N ILE A 382 -43.47 1.69 -18.09
CA ILE A 382 -43.20 0.45 -18.84
C ILE A 382 -42.24 -0.50 -18.11
N TYR A 383 -41.25 0.02 -17.37
CA TYR A 383 -40.28 -0.79 -16.61
C TYR A 383 -40.88 -1.41 -15.34
N ALA A 384 -42.07 -0.93 -14.92
CA ALA A 384 -42.94 -1.61 -13.97
C ALA A 384 -43.52 -2.94 -14.50
N GLN A 385 -43.64 -3.11 -15.83
CA GLN A 385 -44.37 -4.22 -16.45
C GLN A 385 -43.46 -5.41 -16.74
N GLY A 386 -43.80 -6.58 -16.18
CA GLY A 386 -43.10 -7.83 -16.47
C GLY A 386 -41.59 -7.77 -16.22
N GLN A 387 -40.82 -8.38 -17.11
CA GLN A 387 -39.36 -8.41 -17.07
C GLN A 387 -38.67 -7.23 -17.79
N ASN A 388 -39.39 -6.16 -18.18
CA ASN A 388 -38.80 -5.01 -18.88
C ASN A 388 -37.63 -4.34 -18.14
N ALA A 389 -37.57 -4.47 -16.81
CA ALA A 389 -36.46 -3.94 -16.00
C ALA A 389 -35.12 -4.65 -16.28
N GLN A 390 -35.10 -5.87 -16.83
CA GLN A 390 -33.87 -6.58 -17.21
C GLN A 390 -33.12 -5.94 -18.40
N MET A 391 -33.75 -4.98 -19.10
CA MET A 391 -33.10 -4.22 -20.19
C MET A 391 -32.21 -3.08 -19.69
N ILE A 392 -32.31 -2.74 -18.40
CA ILE A 392 -31.47 -1.75 -17.72
C ILE A 392 -30.18 -2.47 -17.32
N ARG A 393 -29.01 -1.97 -17.77
CA ARG A 393 -27.72 -2.60 -17.44
C ARG A 393 -27.00 -1.95 -16.27
N ALA A 394 -27.30 -0.70 -15.97
CA ALA A 394 -26.62 0.04 -14.92
C ALA A 394 -27.54 1.01 -14.17
N VAL A 395 -27.00 1.61 -13.12
CA VAL A 395 -27.60 2.71 -12.38
C VAL A 395 -26.50 3.63 -11.84
N ASN A 396 -26.80 4.92 -11.76
CA ASN A 396 -25.89 5.93 -11.24
C ASN A 396 -26.30 6.29 -9.81
N LEU A 397 -25.43 6.01 -8.84
CA LEU A 397 -25.52 6.54 -7.48
C LEU A 397 -24.85 7.91 -7.45
N VAL A 398 -25.59 8.97 -7.13
CA VAL A 398 -25.09 10.35 -7.11
C VAL A 398 -25.05 10.85 -5.67
N ILE A 399 -23.86 11.28 -5.23
CA ILE A 399 -23.59 11.77 -3.88
C ILE A 399 -22.95 13.16 -3.99
N GLY A 400 -23.74 14.21 -3.71
CA GLY A 400 -23.29 15.59 -3.88
C GLY A 400 -22.95 15.90 -5.35
N ASN A 401 -21.66 15.98 -5.68
CA ASN A 401 -21.14 16.15 -7.04
C ASN A 401 -20.50 14.88 -7.64
N LYS A 402 -20.24 13.82 -6.86
CA LYS A 402 -19.68 12.56 -7.35
C LYS A 402 -20.78 11.64 -7.88
N THR A 403 -20.46 10.84 -8.89
CA THR A 403 -21.38 9.87 -9.52
C THR A 403 -20.68 8.53 -9.69
N TYR A 404 -21.22 7.49 -9.07
CA TYR A 404 -20.71 6.12 -9.16
C TYR A 404 -21.66 5.31 -10.03
N THR A 405 -21.13 4.74 -11.11
CA THR A 405 -21.88 3.85 -12.01
C THR A 405 -21.70 2.40 -11.54
N THR A 406 -22.75 1.60 -11.59
CA THR A 406 -22.69 0.18 -11.21
C THR A 406 -23.70 -0.64 -12.01
N GLY A 407 -23.48 -1.95 -12.09
CA GLY A 407 -24.40 -2.89 -12.70
C GLY A 407 -25.77 -2.89 -12.00
N PHE A 408 -26.82 -3.22 -12.76
CA PHE A 408 -28.19 -3.25 -12.24
C PHE A 408 -28.82 -4.64 -12.44
N ASP A 409 -29.12 -5.34 -11.35
CA ASP A 409 -29.91 -6.56 -11.39
C ASP A 409 -31.37 -6.20 -11.68
N GLY A 410 -31.72 -6.15 -12.96
CA GLY A 410 -33.09 -5.85 -13.41
C GLY A 410 -34.12 -6.94 -13.09
N LYS A 411 -33.70 -8.12 -12.62
CA LYS A 411 -34.58 -9.23 -12.22
C LYS A 411 -35.05 -9.08 -10.78
N ASN A 412 -34.14 -8.69 -9.87
CA ASN A 412 -34.43 -8.34 -8.47
C ASN A 412 -34.74 -6.84 -8.26
N LYS A 413 -34.41 -6.00 -9.26
CA LYS A 413 -34.54 -4.53 -9.28
C LYS A 413 -33.66 -3.85 -8.22
N SER A 414 -32.42 -4.33 -8.13
CA SER A 414 -31.45 -3.98 -7.08
C SER A 414 -30.05 -3.71 -7.65
N PHE A 415 -29.22 -3.05 -6.86
CA PHE A 415 -27.81 -2.77 -7.15
C PHE A 415 -27.03 -2.55 -5.84
N TYR A 416 -25.70 -2.48 -5.94
CA TYR A 416 -24.84 -1.92 -4.89
C TYR A 416 -23.65 -1.19 -5.50
N VAL A 417 -23.09 -0.26 -4.71
CA VAL A 417 -21.81 0.40 -4.94
C VAL A 417 -21.01 0.27 -3.67
N ASP A 418 -19.74 -0.10 -3.77
CA ASP A 418 -18.81 -0.08 -2.66
C ASP A 418 -17.86 1.10 -2.88
N ILE A 419 -17.65 1.90 -1.84
CA ILE A 419 -16.93 3.18 -1.92
C ILE A 419 -15.87 3.18 -0.82
N PRO A 420 -14.60 3.51 -1.09
CA PRO A 420 -13.56 3.62 -0.06
C PRO A 420 -14.02 4.49 1.11
N THR A 421 -13.88 3.99 2.34
CA THR A 421 -14.53 4.60 3.52
C THR A 421 -14.00 6.00 3.84
N ASN A 422 -12.73 6.27 3.50
CA ASN A 422 -12.13 7.60 3.50
C ASN A 422 -12.79 8.55 2.47
N GLU A 423 -12.99 8.09 1.24
CA GLU A 423 -13.63 8.86 0.16
C GLU A 423 -15.09 9.20 0.51
N LEU A 424 -15.81 8.25 1.10
CA LEU A 424 -17.19 8.44 1.54
C LEU A 424 -17.29 9.45 2.70
N ALA A 425 -16.28 9.51 3.59
CA ALA A 425 -16.22 10.50 4.67
C ALA A 425 -16.01 11.94 4.18
N GLU A 426 -15.40 12.16 3.01
CA GLU A 426 -15.37 13.50 2.38
C GLU A 426 -16.77 13.98 1.98
N LEU A 427 -17.69 13.05 1.74
CA LEU A 427 -19.07 13.29 1.32
C LEU A 427 -20.05 13.38 2.50
N ASN A 428 -19.54 13.46 3.73
CA ASN A 428 -20.34 13.58 4.95
C ASN A 428 -21.41 14.69 4.86
N GLY A 429 -22.66 14.32 5.08
CA GLY A 429 -23.82 15.22 5.00
C GLY A 429 -24.38 15.49 3.59
N GLN A 430 -23.77 14.94 2.52
CA GLN A 430 -24.33 15.03 1.17
C GLN A 430 -25.57 14.13 1.02
N THR A 431 -26.54 14.58 0.23
CA THR A 431 -27.71 13.76 -0.14
C THR A 431 -27.33 12.77 -1.23
N VAL A 432 -27.73 11.51 -1.04
CA VAL A 432 -27.60 10.42 -2.00
C VAL A 432 -28.89 10.28 -2.81
N THR A 433 -28.75 10.22 -4.12
CA THR A 433 -29.84 10.00 -5.07
C THR A 433 -29.44 8.96 -6.10
N ILE A 434 -30.42 8.43 -6.84
CA ILE A 434 -30.13 7.59 -8.02
C ILE A 434 -30.69 8.22 -9.29
N ASN A 435 -30.02 7.97 -10.41
CA ASN A 435 -30.57 8.23 -11.73
C ASN A 435 -30.20 7.10 -12.71
N PHE A 436 -30.90 7.09 -13.84
CA PHE A 436 -30.73 6.12 -14.91
C PHE A 436 -30.36 6.83 -16.22
N ARG A 437 -29.43 7.80 -16.17
CA ARG A 437 -28.97 8.59 -17.33
C ARG A 437 -27.46 8.53 -17.55
N ASN A 438 -27.04 8.06 -18.70
CA ASN A 438 -25.69 8.19 -19.22
C ASN A 438 -25.47 9.63 -19.73
N ASN A 439 -24.50 10.31 -19.12
CA ASN A 439 -24.13 11.69 -19.44
C ASN A 439 -22.79 11.80 -20.19
N LYS A 440 -22.20 10.71 -20.71
CA LYS A 440 -20.94 10.73 -21.51
C LYS A 440 -21.08 11.76 -22.66
N THR A 441 -20.24 12.80 -22.66
CA THR A 441 -20.36 13.97 -23.56
C THR A 441 -19.44 13.91 -24.79
N ASP A 442 -18.46 13.02 -24.79
CA ASP A 442 -17.16 13.32 -25.40
C ASP A 442 -16.98 12.80 -26.83
N ILE A 443 -18.09 12.70 -27.57
CA ILE A 443 -18.08 12.33 -28.99
C ILE A 443 -18.01 13.62 -29.82
N PRO A 444 -16.88 13.91 -30.49
CA PRO A 444 -16.77 15.09 -31.34
C PRO A 444 -17.72 14.98 -32.55
N HIS A 445 -18.16 16.15 -33.03
CA HIS A 445 -19.05 16.34 -34.19
C HIS A 445 -20.51 15.84 -34.09
N THR A 446 -20.91 15.00 -33.11
CA THR A 446 -22.30 14.51 -32.97
C THR A 446 -23.27 15.52 -32.35
N LYS A 447 -23.58 16.60 -33.07
CA LYS A 447 -24.42 17.73 -32.64
C LYS A 447 -25.86 17.41 -32.19
N ASN A 448 -26.32 16.17 -32.34
CA ASN A 448 -27.68 15.72 -32.01
C ASN A 448 -27.74 14.64 -30.90
N ILE A 449 -26.62 14.09 -30.43
CA ILE A 449 -26.65 13.15 -29.30
C ILE A 449 -26.91 13.94 -28.02
N THR A 450 -28.08 13.73 -27.42
CA THR A 450 -28.47 14.36 -26.16
C THR A 450 -27.71 13.71 -25.01
N THR A 451 -27.02 14.52 -24.20
CA THR A 451 -26.14 14.17 -23.07
C THR A 451 -26.91 13.65 -21.84
N ASP A 452 -27.91 12.80 -22.09
CA ASP A 452 -29.06 12.53 -21.22
C ASP A 452 -29.71 11.18 -21.62
N ASP A 453 -28.90 10.23 -22.12
CA ASP A 453 -29.38 8.95 -22.66
C ASP A 453 -29.74 7.96 -21.54
N PRO A 454 -30.82 7.19 -21.63
CA PRO A 454 -31.13 6.19 -20.61
C PRO A 454 -30.09 5.06 -20.57
N VAL A 455 -29.76 4.57 -19.36
CA VAL A 455 -28.76 3.51 -19.11
C VAL A 455 -29.27 2.08 -19.41
N ASN A 456 -30.22 1.96 -20.33
CA ASN A 456 -30.67 0.68 -20.87
C ASN A 456 -29.96 0.40 -22.19
N LEU A 457 -29.75 -0.88 -22.50
CA LEU A 457 -29.41 -1.26 -23.87
C LEU A 457 -30.68 -1.31 -24.72
N PHE A 458 -30.49 -1.17 -26.03
CA PHE A 458 -31.54 -0.89 -27.01
C PHE A 458 -32.48 -2.08 -27.31
N GLU A 459 -32.59 -3.06 -26.40
CA GLU A 459 -33.56 -4.13 -26.48
C GLU A 459 -34.99 -3.57 -26.52
N SER A 460 -35.85 -4.21 -27.34
CA SER A 460 -37.27 -3.90 -27.36
C SER A 460 -37.90 -4.18 -26.00
N VAL A 461 -38.42 -3.12 -25.36
CA VAL A 461 -39.28 -3.23 -24.18
C VAL A 461 -40.73 -3.40 -24.62
N TYR A 462 -41.47 -4.24 -23.90
CA TYR A 462 -42.79 -4.68 -24.32
C TYR A 462 -43.89 -4.08 -23.44
N LYS A 463 -44.85 -3.42 -24.08
CA LYS A 463 -46.00 -2.82 -23.39
C LYS A 463 -47.18 -3.78 -23.43
N LEU A 464 -47.83 -3.98 -22.28
CA LEU A 464 -49.04 -4.79 -22.18
C LEU A 464 -50.25 -3.89 -21.88
N THR A 465 -51.22 -3.84 -22.81
CA THR A 465 -52.43 -3.01 -22.67
C THR A 465 -53.68 -3.87 -22.57
N GLN A 466 -54.42 -3.81 -21.47
CA GLN A 466 -55.65 -4.58 -21.29
C GLN A 466 -56.83 -3.96 -22.05
N ASN A 467 -57.57 -4.78 -22.80
CA ASN A 467 -58.82 -4.40 -23.47
C ASN A 467 -59.91 -5.45 -23.19
N GLY A 468 -60.67 -5.24 -22.10
CA GLY A 468 -61.65 -6.20 -21.61
C GLY A 468 -60.98 -7.45 -21.03
N ASN A 469 -61.28 -8.62 -21.61
CA ASN A 469 -60.73 -9.91 -21.17
C ASN A 469 -59.43 -10.31 -21.90
N THR A 470 -58.99 -9.49 -22.86
CA THR A 470 -57.82 -9.76 -23.71
C THR A 470 -56.75 -8.70 -23.44
N TYR A 471 -55.50 -9.10 -23.31
CA TYR A 471 -54.36 -8.20 -23.25
C TYR A 471 -53.74 -8.06 -24.64
N ARG A 472 -53.30 -6.86 -25.01
CA ARG A 472 -52.55 -6.60 -26.24
C ARG A 472 -51.09 -6.39 -25.92
N LEU A 473 -50.23 -7.17 -26.57
CA LEU A 473 -48.77 -7.06 -26.52
C LEU A 473 -48.31 -6.11 -27.64
N GLU A 474 -47.63 -5.04 -27.26
CA GLU A 474 -47.10 -4.03 -28.18
C GLU A 474 -45.60 -3.82 -27.92
N GLU A 475 -44.76 -4.36 -28.79
CA GLU A 475 -43.32 -4.05 -28.83
C GLU A 475 -43.08 -2.53 -29.01
N GLN A 476 -42.23 -1.94 -28.16
CA GLN A 476 -41.78 -0.56 -28.30
C GLN A 476 -40.30 -0.55 -28.70
N VAL A 477 -40.01 -0.27 -29.98
CA VAL A 477 -38.63 -0.25 -30.50
C VAL A 477 -37.98 1.11 -30.26
N LEU A 478 -36.79 1.10 -29.64
CA LEU A 478 -36.03 2.29 -29.23
C LEU A 478 -35.17 2.86 -30.37
N PHE A 479 -35.80 3.42 -31.41
CA PHE A 479 -35.06 4.16 -32.44
C PHE A 479 -34.64 5.57 -31.94
N PRO A 480 -33.37 5.99 -32.17
CA PRO A 480 -32.67 6.95 -31.30
C PRO A 480 -33.26 8.36 -31.23
N GLU A 481 -33.89 8.87 -32.29
CA GLU A 481 -34.36 10.27 -32.33
C GLU A 481 -35.85 10.50 -31.97
N LYS A 482 -36.71 9.47 -31.83
CA LYS A 482 -38.18 9.69 -31.87
C LYS A 482 -39.07 9.19 -30.73
N ASN A 483 -38.64 8.23 -29.90
CA ASN A 483 -39.36 7.85 -28.68
C ASN A 483 -38.39 7.22 -27.66
N LYS A 484 -37.49 8.01 -27.06
CA LYS A 484 -36.74 7.56 -25.88
C LYS A 484 -37.74 7.35 -24.74
N LEU A 485 -37.92 6.10 -24.30
CA LEU A 485 -38.87 5.77 -23.23
C LEU A 485 -38.25 6.10 -21.86
N PRO A 486 -38.84 7.00 -21.07
CA PRO A 486 -38.27 7.39 -19.79
C PRO A 486 -38.28 6.22 -18.80
N ILE A 487 -37.18 6.06 -18.06
CA ILE A 487 -37.13 5.20 -16.88
C ILE A 487 -37.77 5.98 -15.73
N GLU A 488 -39.08 5.81 -15.58
CA GLU A 488 -39.89 6.46 -14.55
C GLU A 488 -39.80 5.70 -13.23
N LEU A 489 -39.41 6.40 -12.15
CA LEU A 489 -39.31 5.82 -10.81
C LEU A 489 -40.54 6.18 -9.97
N LYS A 490 -41.18 5.17 -9.38
CA LYS A 490 -42.27 5.32 -8.41
C LYS A 490 -41.70 5.50 -6.99
N SER A 491 -40.67 4.74 -6.65
CA SER A 491 -39.87 4.92 -5.43
C SER A 491 -38.51 4.23 -5.54
N PHE A 492 -37.57 4.58 -4.67
CA PHE A 492 -36.35 3.80 -4.43
C PHE A 492 -36.04 3.80 -2.93
N ASN A 493 -35.32 2.78 -2.47
CA ASN A 493 -34.77 2.70 -1.13
C ASN A 493 -33.26 2.46 -1.20
N LEU A 494 -32.52 3.03 -0.25
CA LEU A 494 -31.10 2.79 -0.05
C LEU A 494 -30.88 2.16 1.32
N SER A 495 -29.81 1.37 1.46
CA SER A 495 -29.41 0.75 2.72
C SER A 495 -27.90 0.64 2.82
N SER A 496 -27.35 1.26 3.85
CA SER A 496 -25.96 1.18 4.32
C SER A 496 -25.96 1.67 5.77
N GLU A 497 -24.96 1.31 6.56
CA GLU A 497 -24.79 1.86 7.91
C GLU A 497 -24.39 3.34 7.87
N ALA A 498 -23.79 3.78 6.76
CA ALA A 498 -23.45 5.17 6.47
C ALA A 498 -24.63 6.09 6.10
N LEU A 499 -25.90 5.66 6.23
CA LEU A 499 -27.06 6.41 5.71
C LEU A 499 -28.15 6.75 6.74
N ALA A 500 -28.61 8.00 6.71
CA ALA A 500 -29.85 8.44 7.35
C ALA A 500 -30.67 9.37 6.44
N GLU A 501 -31.95 9.02 6.23
CA GLU A 501 -32.88 9.75 5.36
C GLU A 501 -32.30 10.05 3.94
N ASN A 502 -31.55 9.09 3.39
CA ASN A 502 -30.78 9.19 2.14
C ASN A 502 -29.69 10.28 2.14
N ASN A 503 -29.12 10.64 3.29
CA ASN A 503 -27.91 11.46 3.38
C ASN A 503 -26.79 10.63 4.00
N ILE A 504 -25.55 10.89 3.58
CA ILE A 504 -24.36 10.32 4.21
C ILE A 504 -24.30 10.83 5.66
N LEU A 505 -24.41 9.89 6.62
CA LEU A 505 -24.14 10.13 8.04
C LEU A 505 -22.66 10.49 8.23
N SER A 506 -22.26 10.87 9.45
CA SER A 506 -20.84 11.07 9.77
C SER A 506 -20.07 9.75 9.71
N VAL A 507 -19.70 9.30 8.51
CA VAL A 507 -18.75 8.21 8.28
C VAL A 507 -17.46 8.63 8.97
N GLN A 508 -17.03 7.80 9.92
CA GLN A 508 -15.71 7.92 10.48
C GLN A 508 -14.77 7.10 9.61
N THR A 509 -13.62 7.70 9.29
CA THR A 509 -12.45 6.97 8.81
C THR A 509 -12.10 5.82 9.78
N PRO A 510 -11.50 4.72 9.29
CA PRO A 510 -11.04 3.62 10.14
C PRO A 510 -10.18 4.11 11.29
N LYS A 511 -10.39 3.53 12.48
CA LYS A 511 -9.73 3.96 13.73
C LYS A 511 -9.13 2.80 14.47
N THR A 512 -7.91 3.03 14.93
CA THR A 512 -7.18 2.15 15.82
C THR A 512 -7.31 2.68 17.24
N SER A 513 -7.86 1.86 18.14
CA SER A 513 -7.85 2.15 19.57
C SER A 513 -6.48 1.82 20.15
N ILE A 514 -5.93 2.73 20.94
CA ILE A 514 -4.71 2.53 21.73
C ILE A 514 -5.10 2.67 23.19
N THR A 515 -4.97 1.60 23.98
CA THR A 515 -5.41 1.57 25.38
C THR A 515 -4.40 0.91 26.31
N GLY A 516 -4.38 1.34 27.56
CA GLY A 516 -3.39 0.90 28.52
C GLY A 516 -3.69 1.26 29.96
N LYS A 517 -2.70 1.06 30.83
CA LYS A 517 -2.78 1.27 32.28
C LYS A 517 -1.68 2.22 32.75
N VAL A 518 -1.87 2.79 33.94
CA VAL A 518 -0.85 3.53 34.69
C VAL A 518 -0.80 3.09 36.14
N SER A 519 0.33 3.31 36.81
CA SER A 519 0.49 3.02 38.24
C SER A 519 1.44 3.99 38.95
N GLY A 520 1.68 3.74 40.25
CA GLY A 520 2.50 4.61 41.11
C GLY A 520 1.76 5.89 41.51
N LEU A 521 2.42 7.04 41.36
CA LEU A 521 1.89 8.37 41.68
C LEU A 521 0.98 8.96 40.58
N ALA A 522 0.73 8.24 39.49
CA ALA A 522 -0.21 8.66 38.45
C ALA A 522 -1.61 8.93 39.03
N THR A 523 -2.18 10.09 38.72
CA THR A 523 -3.50 10.52 39.21
C THR A 523 -4.49 10.75 38.06
N PRO A 524 -5.80 10.57 38.28
CA PRO A 524 -6.81 10.93 37.27
C PRO A 524 -6.67 12.40 36.86
N ASP A 525 -6.91 12.67 35.58
CA ASP A 525 -6.60 13.94 34.87
C ASP A 525 -5.11 14.23 34.56
N ASP A 526 -4.14 13.40 34.96
CA ASP A 526 -2.76 13.49 34.45
C ASP A 526 -2.69 13.23 32.93
N HIS A 527 -1.69 13.83 32.27
CA HIS A 527 -1.62 13.96 30.81
C HIS A 527 -0.80 12.86 30.15
N ILE A 528 -1.32 12.28 29.08
CA ILE A 528 -0.65 11.24 28.27
C ILE A 528 -0.57 11.68 26.81
N GLU A 529 0.61 11.52 26.21
CA GLU A 529 0.87 11.73 24.78
C GLU A 529 1.09 10.38 24.10
N ILE A 530 0.42 10.13 22.97
CA ILE A 530 0.62 8.93 22.15
C ILE A 530 1.37 9.33 20.89
N LYS A 531 2.45 8.60 20.57
CA LYS A 531 3.45 9.01 19.58
C LYS A 531 3.88 7.86 18.68
N VAL A 532 4.29 8.22 17.46
CA VAL A 532 5.02 7.35 16.53
C VAL A 532 6.25 8.13 16.07
N GLY A 533 7.45 7.64 16.44
CA GLY A 533 8.67 8.44 16.36
C GLY A 533 8.55 9.77 17.10
N GLU A 534 8.99 10.87 16.50
CA GLU A 534 8.84 12.23 17.09
C GLU A 534 7.42 12.82 16.94
N LYS A 535 6.50 12.15 16.22
CA LYS A 535 5.16 12.66 15.89
C LYS A 535 4.15 12.27 16.98
N ILE A 536 3.62 13.25 17.69
CA ILE A 536 2.44 13.07 18.55
C ILE A 536 1.22 12.84 17.64
N LEU A 537 0.57 11.68 17.78
CA LEU A 537 -0.68 11.35 17.06
C LEU A 537 -1.89 11.94 17.77
N GLY A 538 -1.88 11.94 19.10
CA GLY A 538 -2.87 12.60 19.93
C GLY A 538 -2.51 12.60 21.41
N THR A 539 -3.41 13.15 22.22
CA THR A 539 -3.25 13.21 23.68
C THR A 539 -4.51 12.77 24.39
N THR A 540 -4.33 12.08 25.51
CA THR A 540 -5.42 11.58 26.36
C THR A 540 -5.05 11.81 27.84
N LYS A 541 -5.83 11.23 28.75
CA LYS A 541 -5.67 11.38 30.20
C LYS A 541 -5.76 10.06 30.93
N VAL A 542 -5.19 10.05 32.13
CA VAL A 542 -5.43 9.00 33.12
C VAL A 542 -6.91 9.03 33.55
N ASN A 543 -7.60 7.91 33.35
CA ASN A 543 -8.98 7.68 33.77
C ASN A 543 -9.08 7.44 35.29
N ALA A 544 -10.30 7.51 35.82
CA ALA A 544 -10.58 7.31 37.25
C ALA A 544 -10.36 5.88 37.77
N ASP A 545 -10.06 4.93 36.89
CA ASP A 545 -9.71 3.53 37.16
C ASP A 545 -8.24 3.20 36.85
N ASN A 546 -7.42 4.24 36.63
CA ASN A 546 -6.01 4.16 36.23
C ASN A 546 -5.76 3.51 34.85
N THR A 547 -6.74 3.55 33.95
CA THR A 547 -6.55 3.25 32.52
C THR A 547 -6.25 4.50 31.70
N PHE A 548 -5.90 4.33 30.43
CA PHE A 548 -6.04 5.35 29.38
C PHE A 548 -6.56 4.72 28.09
N SER A 549 -7.13 5.55 27.22
CA SER A 549 -7.61 5.17 25.88
C SER A 549 -7.52 6.38 24.95
N LEU A 550 -7.15 6.15 23.70
CA LEU A 550 -7.18 7.12 22.62
C LEU A 550 -7.53 6.41 21.31
N GLU A 551 -8.54 6.92 20.60
CA GLU A 551 -8.80 6.55 19.20
C GLU A 551 -7.95 7.44 18.27
N ILE A 552 -7.21 6.83 17.36
CA ILE A 552 -6.48 7.51 16.29
C ILE A 552 -6.95 6.99 14.93
N GLU A 553 -6.85 7.81 13.88
CA GLU A 553 -7.16 7.37 12.51
C GLU A 553 -6.11 6.33 12.07
N THR A 554 -6.52 5.13 11.63
CA THR A 554 -5.62 3.98 11.37
C THR A 554 -4.48 4.34 10.43
N ALA A 555 -4.76 5.11 9.36
CA ALA A 555 -3.79 5.62 8.40
C ALA A 555 -2.63 6.47 8.99
N GLN A 556 -2.67 6.81 10.30
CA GLN A 556 -1.55 7.45 10.99
C GLN A 556 -0.48 6.46 11.48
N LEU A 557 -0.75 5.15 11.42
CA LEU A 557 0.12 4.06 11.85
C LEU A 557 0.90 3.37 10.70
N ASN A 558 0.50 3.53 9.44
CA ASN A 558 1.07 2.83 8.27
C ASN A 558 2.53 3.24 7.91
N HIS A 559 3.32 3.73 8.87
CA HIS A 559 4.66 4.31 8.68
C HIS A 559 5.66 3.92 9.79
N SER A 560 5.33 3.01 10.70
CA SER A 560 6.24 2.54 11.76
C SER A 560 5.72 1.26 12.41
N ASP A 561 6.60 0.55 13.11
CA ASP A 561 6.26 -0.69 13.82
C ASP A 561 6.14 -0.48 15.36
N ASN A 562 6.19 0.77 15.86
CA ASN A 562 6.24 1.07 17.32
C ASN A 562 5.40 2.29 17.73
N VAL A 563 4.63 2.17 18.82
CA VAL A 563 3.93 3.29 19.49
C VAL A 563 4.61 3.59 20.82
N GLU A 564 4.95 4.86 21.08
CA GLU A 564 5.36 5.34 22.42
C GLU A 564 4.19 6.03 23.13
N ALA A 565 3.90 5.64 24.37
CA ALA A 565 2.95 6.32 25.25
C ALA A 565 3.70 7.02 26.39
N VAL A 566 3.56 8.34 26.50
CA VAL A 566 4.32 9.18 27.45
C VAL A 566 3.39 9.81 28.49
N LEU A 567 3.48 9.35 29.73
CA LEU A 567 2.77 9.90 30.89
C LEU A 567 3.56 11.06 31.51
N THR A 568 2.88 12.17 31.78
CA THR A 568 3.40 13.30 32.56
C THR A 568 2.58 13.47 33.84
N THR A 569 3.19 13.19 34.99
CA THR A 569 2.60 13.31 36.34
C THR A 569 3.51 14.13 37.27
N LYS A 570 3.23 14.24 38.58
CA LYS A 570 3.94 15.13 39.53
C LYS A 570 4.09 14.59 40.94
N SER A 571 5.20 14.95 41.59
CA SER A 571 5.46 14.76 43.02
C SER A 571 6.22 15.97 43.59
N ASP A 572 5.74 16.56 44.68
CA ASP A 572 6.37 17.72 45.36
C ASP A 572 6.84 18.83 44.38
N ASP A 573 5.93 19.31 43.53
CA ASP A 573 6.17 20.28 42.44
C ASP A 573 7.21 19.87 41.36
N LYS A 574 7.92 18.74 41.49
CA LYS A 574 8.70 18.14 40.39
C LYS A 574 7.77 17.43 39.40
N THR A 575 7.99 17.65 38.11
CA THR A 575 7.39 16.84 37.03
C THR A 575 8.08 15.48 36.95
N ILE A 576 7.31 14.42 36.78
CA ILE A 576 7.77 13.06 36.48
C ILE A 576 7.28 12.73 35.08
N ILE A 577 8.17 12.21 34.24
CA ILE A 577 7.84 11.70 32.91
C ILE A 577 8.26 10.24 32.89
N VAL A 578 7.34 9.35 32.54
CA VAL A 578 7.58 7.94 32.26
C VAL A 578 6.94 7.58 30.93
N LYS A 579 7.47 6.56 30.28
CA LYS A 579 7.08 6.15 28.95
C LYS A 579 6.98 4.64 28.87
N ASP A 580 6.24 4.18 27.88
CA ASP A 580 6.20 2.80 27.45
C ASP A 580 6.28 2.76 25.91
N THR A 581 6.71 1.64 25.34
CA THR A 581 6.83 1.46 23.89
C THR A 581 6.55 0.03 23.51
N GLU A 582 5.44 -0.17 22.79
CA GLU A 582 5.01 -1.47 22.28
C GLU A 582 5.14 -1.53 20.76
N THR A 583 5.57 -2.71 20.29
CA THR A 583 5.64 -3.06 18.88
C THR A 583 4.25 -3.42 18.37
N TYR A 584 3.89 -2.95 17.19
CA TYR A 584 2.70 -3.32 16.45
C TYR A 584 3.06 -3.55 14.98
N ILE A 585 2.22 -4.26 14.25
CA ILE A 585 2.45 -4.55 12.83
C ILE A 585 1.67 -3.57 11.98
N ALA A 586 2.38 -2.84 11.13
CA ALA A 586 1.81 -2.10 10.02
C ALA A 586 1.92 -2.95 8.74
N PRO A 587 0.95 -2.88 7.82
CA PRO A 587 1.11 -3.41 6.47
C PRO A 587 2.36 -2.85 5.79
N SER A 588 3.03 -3.68 4.98
CA SER A 588 4.24 -3.33 4.24
C SER A 588 4.01 -2.12 3.32
N MET A 589 5.06 -1.28 3.18
CA MET A 589 5.09 -0.21 2.17
C MET A 589 5.39 -0.80 0.79
N VAL A 590 4.36 -1.41 0.19
CA VAL A 590 4.37 -2.01 -1.15
C VAL A 590 4.60 -0.96 -2.26
N GLY A 591 5.14 -1.41 -3.40
CA GLY A 591 5.53 -0.56 -4.52
C GLY A 591 4.54 -0.58 -5.69
N SER A 592 4.45 0.54 -6.42
CA SER A 592 3.59 0.70 -7.61
C SER A 592 4.29 0.24 -8.90
N GLU A 593 4.63 -1.04 -9.04
CA GLU A 593 5.39 -1.50 -10.21
C GLU A 593 4.51 -1.82 -11.44
N PHE A 594 4.87 -1.27 -12.60
CA PHE A 594 4.09 -1.52 -13.81
C PHE A 594 4.40 -2.91 -14.41
N VAL A 595 3.57 -3.89 -14.05
CA VAL A 595 3.56 -5.22 -14.68
C VAL A 595 2.90 -5.15 -16.06
N SER A 596 3.51 -5.78 -17.07
CA SER A 596 2.95 -5.82 -18.42
C SER A 596 3.33 -7.09 -19.17
N GLN A 597 4.63 -7.36 -19.29
CA GLN A 597 5.14 -8.50 -20.04
C GLN A 597 4.85 -9.84 -19.35
N HIS A 598 4.40 -10.79 -20.15
CA HIS A 598 4.09 -12.16 -19.71
C HIS A 598 4.38 -13.15 -20.86
N GLN A 599 4.45 -14.44 -20.54
CA GLN A 599 4.81 -15.46 -21.53
C GLN A 599 3.62 -15.84 -22.42
N GLU A 600 3.89 -16.10 -23.70
CA GLU A 600 2.88 -16.70 -24.58
C GLU A 600 2.64 -18.16 -24.18
N ILE A 601 1.39 -18.55 -23.95
CA ILE A 601 1.02 -19.98 -23.92
C ILE A 601 0.72 -20.39 -25.37
N PRO A 602 1.51 -21.30 -25.98
CA PRO A 602 1.29 -21.72 -27.36
C PRO A 602 -0.09 -22.37 -27.51
N LYS A 603 -0.83 -22.07 -28.59
CA LYS A 603 -2.24 -22.50 -28.73
C LYS A 603 -2.48 -24.00 -28.55
N ALA A 604 -1.53 -24.86 -28.93
CA ALA A 604 -1.59 -26.30 -28.71
C ALA A 604 -1.49 -26.76 -27.23
N GLN A 605 -1.20 -25.84 -26.30
CA GLN A 605 -1.07 -26.06 -24.85
C GLN A 605 -2.14 -25.32 -24.03
N ARG A 606 -2.98 -24.48 -24.66
CA ARG A 606 -4.01 -23.69 -23.98
C ARG A 606 -5.14 -24.57 -23.44
N LYS A 607 -5.63 -24.21 -22.25
CA LYS A 607 -6.65 -24.93 -21.47
C LYS A 607 -7.66 -23.92 -20.97
N THR A 608 -8.82 -23.91 -21.61
CA THR A 608 -9.74 -22.77 -21.63
C THR A 608 -11.02 -22.96 -20.81
N ASP A 609 -11.29 -24.16 -20.30
CA ASP A 609 -12.33 -24.43 -19.33
C ASP A 609 -11.78 -24.19 -17.92
N HIS A 610 -11.99 -22.99 -17.37
CA HIS A 610 -11.51 -22.63 -16.02
C HIS A 610 -12.16 -23.45 -14.90
N THR A 611 -13.25 -24.20 -15.19
CA THR A 611 -13.87 -25.13 -14.24
C THR A 611 -13.08 -26.46 -14.13
N LYS A 612 -11.76 -26.44 -14.43
CA LYS A 612 -10.82 -27.57 -14.40
C LYS A 612 -9.49 -27.14 -13.81
N ALA A 613 -8.90 -28.01 -12.98
CA ALA A 613 -7.60 -27.79 -12.36
C ALA A 613 -6.39 -27.79 -13.33
N ASP A 614 -6.60 -28.09 -14.61
CA ASP A 614 -5.57 -27.94 -15.66
C ASP A 614 -5.77 -26.68 -16.53
N TYR A 615 -6.63 -25.75 -16.13
CA TYR A 615 -6.78 -24.42 -16.75
C TYR A 615 -5.46 -23.65 -16.79
N ASN A 616 -5.24 -22.89 -17.88
CA ASN A 616 -4.12 -21.96 -17.99
C ASN A 616 -4.36 -20.73 -18.87
N PHE A 617 -5.49 -20.60 -19.57
CA PHE A 617 -5.68 -19.52 -20.55
C PHE A 617 -7.17 -19.19 -20.78
N PRO A 618 -7.60 -17.92 -20.76
CA PRO A 618 -9.03 -17.58 -20.88
C PRO A 618 -9.60 -17.86 -22.29
N TYR A 619 -10.80 -18.47 -22.35
CA TYR A 619 -11.43 -18.84 -23.63
C TYR A 619 -11.80 -17.63 -24.50
N PHE A 620 -12.19 -16.51 -23.89
CA PHE A 620 -12.60 -15.31 -24.63
C PHE A 620 -11.42 -14.65 -25.35
N ILE A 621 -10.19 -14.81 -24.83
CA ILE A 621 -8.97 -14.40 -25.53
C ILE A 621 -8.55 -15.45 -26.56
N ASP A 622 -8.61 -16.76 -26.26
CA ASP A 622 -8.20 -17.79 -27.23
C ASP A 622 -9.08 -17.85 -28.49
N GLY A 623 -10.37 -17.50 -28.34
CA GLY A 623 -11.31 -17.38 -29.45
C GLY A 623 -11.04 -16.21 -30.37
N LEU A 624 -10.67 -15.04 -29.82
CA LEU A 624 -10.45 -13.80 -30.57
C LEU A 624 -8.98 -13.59 -31.01
N LEU A 625 -8.02 -14.36 -30.50
CA LEU A 625 -6.62 -14.29 -30.96
C LEU A 625 -6.45 -14.97 -32.32
N MET A 626 -6.10 -14.17 -33.33
CA MET A 626 -5.71 -14.67 -34.64
C MET A 626 -4.47 -15.59 -34.54
N ASN A 627 -4.51 -16.68 -35.31
CA ASN A 627 -3.56 -17.80 -35.16
C ASN A 627 -2.19 -17.56 -35.81
N ASP A 628 -2.07 -16.53 -36.65
CA ASP A 628 -0.92 -16.25 -37.50
C ASP A 628 -0.21 -14.99 -37.00
N SER A 629 0.99 -15.13 -36.43
CA SER A 629 1.77 -14.01 -35.88
C SER A 629 2.36 -13.11 -36.97
N GLN A 630 1.55 -12.25 -37.59
CA GLN A 630 1.92 -11.39 -38.72
C GLN A 630 2.07 -9.92 -38.25
N GLY A 631 1.57 -8.98 -39.07
CA GLY A 631 1.22 -7.61 -38.70
C GLY A 631 2.12 -6.84 -37.73
N PHE A 632 1.49 -6.21 -36.75
CA PHE A 632 2.13 -5.41 -35.71
C PHE A 632 2.62 -6.28 -34.55
N ASN A 633 2.05 -7.47 -34.37
CA ASN A 633 2.49 -8.43 -33.37
C ASN A 633 3.95 -8.85 -33.53
N ARG A 634 4.51 -8.86 -34.75
CA ARG A 634 5.95 -9.10 -34.94
C ARG A 634 6.87 -7.99 -34.44
N LYS A 635 6.34 -6.82 -34.03
CA LYS A 635 7.12 -5.67 -33.56
C LYS A 635 7.32 -5.65 -32.05
N VAL A 636 6.49 -6.36 -31.27
CA VAL A 636 6.42 -6.20 -29.81
C VAL A 636 6.23 -7.56 -29.09
N PRO A 637 6.86 -7.77 -27.91
CA PRO A 637 6.56 -8.91 -27.03
C PRO A 637 5.08 -9.02 -26.64
N ILE A 638 4.70 -10.17 -26.09
CA ILE A 638 3.39 -10.35 -25.43
C ILE A 638 3.35 -9.48 -24.17
N GLY A 639 2.24 -8.78 -23.94
CA GLY A 639 2.14 -7.78 -22.88
C GLY A 639 3.01 -6.52 -23.11
N GLY A 640 3.40 -6.21 -24.34
CA GLY A 640 4.00 -4.91 -24.66
C GLY A 640 5.46 -4.70 -24.23
N THR A 641 5.79 -3.46 -23.89
CA THR A 641 7.09 -2.98 -23.39
C THR A 641 6.88 -1.80 -22.45
N ALA A 642 7.91 -1.38 -21.69
CA ALA A 642 7.82 -0.15 -20.88
C ALA A 642 7.56 1.12 -21.72
N GLU A 643 7.98 1.15 -22.99
CA GLU A 643 7.60 2.16 -23.97
C GLU A 643 6.42 1.66 -24.84
N PRO A 644 5.46 2.52 -25.22
CA PRO A 644 4.33 2.15 -26.07
C PRO A 644 4.77 1.80 -27.50
N LEU A 645 4.08 0.83 -28.12
CA LEU A 645 4.30 0.51 -29.54
C LEU A 645 3.81 1.66 -30.42
N VAL A 646 4.73 2.34 -31.11
CA VAL A 646 4.37 3.37 -32.10
C VAL A 646 3.92 2.70 -33.41
N ILE A 647 2.69 2.99 -33.83
CA ILE A 647 2.11 2.60 -35.12
C ILE A 647 1.88 3.87 -35.94
N LYS A 648 2.59 4.02 -37.06
CA LYS A 648 2.37 5.15 -37.98
C LYS A 648 1.20 4.88 -38.91
N TYR A 649 0.36 5.87 -39.18
CA TYR A 649 -0.74 5.76 -40.14
C TYR A 649 -0.85 6.95 -41.10
N HIS A 650 -1.53 6.75 -42.22
CA HIS A 650 -1.72 7.78 -43.24
C HIS A 650 -3.05 7.63 -43.99
N PHE A 651 -3.77 8.73 -44.19
CA PHE A 651 -4.98 8.78 -45.03
C PHE A 651 -4.60 8.99 -46.49
N MET A 652 -4.66 7.92 -47.29
CA MET A 652 -4.27 7.94 -48.70
C MET A 652 -5.09 8.95 -49.50
N THR A 653 -4.44 9.83 -50.28
CA THR A 653 -5.15 10.62 -51.30
C THR A 653 -5.56 9.76 -52.49
N GLU A 654 -6.51 10.28 -53.29
CA GLU A 654 -6.95 9.65 -54.54
C GLU A 654 -5.77 9.31 -55.47
N ASP A 655 -4.73 10.16 -55.56
CA ASP A 655 -3.61 9.94 -56.48
C ASP A 655 -2.54 8.99 -55.90
N GLU A 656 -2.21 9.09 -54.61
CA GLU A 656 -1.26 8.17 -53.96
C GLU A 656 -1.78 6.72 -53.96
N ALA A 657 -3.08 6.55 -53.78
CA ALA A 657 -3.73 5.23 -53.82
C ALA A 657 -3.65 4.57 -55.21
N LYS A 658 -3.43 5.33 -56.29
CA LYS A 658 -3.21 4.81 -57.65
C LYS A 658 -1.74 4.47 -57.94
N GLU A 659 -0.79 5.09 -57.24
CA GLU A 659 0.65 4.90 -57.49
C GLU A 659 1.26 3.78 -56.65
N ILE A 660 0.72 3.52 -55.45
CA ILE A 660 1.11 2.36 -54.63
C ILE A 660 0.36 1.10 -55.12
N PRO A 661 1.01 -0.07 -55.24
CA PRO A 661 0.31 -1.34 -55.46
C PRO A 661 -0.50 -1.73 -54.20
N GLY A 662 -1.73 -1.24 -54.13
CA GLY A 662 -2.66 -1.46 -53.02
C GLY A 662 -3.36 -2.84 -53.03
N PRO A 663 -4.52 -2.95 -52.35
CA PRO A 663 -5.28 -4.21 -52.19
C PRO A 663 -5.87 -4.79 -53.49
N ASP A 664 -5.67 -4.15 -54.65
CA ASP A 664 -6.10 -4.59 -55.98
C ASP A 664 -5.64 -6.02 -56.36
N ASN A 665 -4.66 -6.60 -55.65
CA ASN A 665 -4.18 -7.98 -55.86
C ASN A 665 -5.27 -9.06 -55.73
N GLU A 666 -6.34 -8.82 -54.97
CA GLU A 666 -7.45 -9.78 -54.79
C GLU A 666 -8.76 -9.38 -55.50
N GLY A 667 -8.79 -8.19 -56.13
CA GLY A 667 -9.88 -7.79 -57.02
C GLY A 667 -11.16 -7.26 -56.35
N TYR A 668 -11.12 -6.90 -55.07
CA TYR A 668 -12.26 -6.29 -54.38
C TYR A 668 -12.55 -4.85 -54.83
N ILE A 669 -11.52 -4.09 -55.22
CA ILE A 669 -11.60 -2.66 -55.53
C ILE A 669 -11.84 -2.43 -57.03
N LYS A 670 -12.70 -1.46 -57.36
CA LYS A 670 -13.18 -1.13 -58.72
C LYS A 670 -12.24 -0.20 -59.52
N GLY A 671 -11.00 -0.04 -59.06
CA GLY A 671 -10.01 0.88 -59.65
C GLY A 671 -10.37 2.36 -59.50
N ALA A 672 -11.16 2.73 -58.50
CA ALA A 672 -11.52 4.10 -58.17
C ALA A 672 -11.30 4.37 -56.68
N TYR A 673 -10.45 5.35 -56.40
CA TYR A 673 -10.05 5.83 -55.07
C TYR A 673 -10.48 7.29 -54.90
N PHE A 674 -10.53 7.77 -53.65
CA PHE A 674 -11.02 9.12 -53.33
C PHE A 674 -10.34 9.68 -52.08
N ASP A 675 -10.29 11.01 -51.96
CA ASP A 675 -9.86 11.67 -50.71
C ASP A 675 -10.92 11.54 -49.61
N TYR A 676 -10.48 11.33 -48.37
CA TYR A 676 -11.29 11.48 -47.16
C TYR A 676 -11.51 12.97 -46.83
N SER A 677 -12.74 13.34 -46.40
CA SER A 677 -13.00 14.66 -45.79
C SER A 677 -12.43 14.73 -44.38
N ASP A 678 -12.21 15.93 -43.87
CA ASP A 678 -11.65 16.12 -42.52
C ASP A 678 -12.55 15.50 -41.44
N GLU A 679 -13.88 15.59 -41.57
CA GLU A 679 -14.82 14.93 -40.65
C GLU A 679 -14.74 13.40 -40.68
N GLN A 680 -14.38 12.81 -41.82
CA GLN A 680 -14.14 11.37 -41.92
C GLN A 680 -12.78 10.97 -41.31
N LYS A 681 -11.77 11.85 -41.39
CA LYS A 681 -10.45 11.62 -40.73
C LYS A 681 -10.55 11.71 -39.21
N GLU A 682 -11.30 12.68 -38.68
CA GLU A 682 -11.54 12.82 -37.23
C GLU A 682 -12.16 11.57 -36.61
N MET A 683 -13.00 10.83 -37.34
CA MET A 683 -13.57 9.56 -36.88
C MET A 683 -12.51 8.48 -36.61
N PHE A 684 -11.53 8.32 -37.50
CA PHE A 684 -10.40 7.40 -37.30
C PHE A 684 -9.45 7.91 -36.21
N ARG A 685 -9.15 9.22 -36.20
CA ARG A 685 -8.32 9.86 -35.15
C ARG A 685 -8.91 9.64 -33.76
N PHE A 686 -10.23 9.81 -33.62
CA PHE A 686 -10.98 9.50 -32.41
C PHE A 686 -10.87 8.01 -32.04
N ALA A 687 -11.11 7.09 -32.98
CA ALA A 687 -11.04 5.66 -32.70
C ALA A 687 -9.64 5.23 -32.22
N TYR A 688 -8.57 5.71 -32.88
CA TYR A 688 -7.20 5.51 -32.44
C TYR A 688 -6.94 6.07 -31.03
N LYS A 689 -7.42 7.27 -30.71
CA LYS A 689 -7.29 7.85 -29.36
C LYS A 689 -8.02 7.06 -28.29
N VAL A 690 -9.14 6.42 -28.62
CA VAL A 690 -9.81 5.47 -27.72
C VAL A 690 -8.94 4.22 -27.51
N TYR A 691 -8.24 3.70 -28.52
CA TYR A 691 -7.27 2.61 -28.28
C TYR A 691 -6.11 3.02 -27.36
N GLU A 692 -5.44 4.17 -27.60
CA GLU A 692 -4.31 4.64 -26.76
C GLU A 692 -4.67 4.81 -25.27
N LYS A 693 -5.93 5.11 -24.96
CA LYS A 693 -6.45 5.23 -23.59
C LYS A 693 -6.37 3.92 -22.80
N TYR A 694 -6.54 2.78 -23.47
CA TYR A 694 -6.63 1.47 -22.83
C TYR A 694 -5.35 0.65 -22.97
N ILE A 695 -4.75 0.62 -24.16
CA ILE A 695 -3.62 -0.27 -24.48
C ILE A 695 -2.32 0.50 -24.71
N ASN A 696 -1.18 -0.16 -24.47
CA ASN A 696 0.17 0.42 -24.54
C ASN A 696 0.68 0.63 -25.99
N VAL A 697 -0.09 1.39 -26.77
CA VAL A 697 0.10 1.63 -28.20
C VAL A 697 -0.08 3.13 -28.47
N LYS A 698 0.65 3.68 -29.45
CA LYS A 698 0.59 5.09 -29.84
C LYS A 698 0.46 5.25 -31.35
N PHE A 699 -0.61 5.88 -31.80
CA PHE A 699 -0.94 6.06 -33.21
C PHE A 699 -0.47 7.43 -33.70
N VAL A 700 0.37 7.46 -34.73
CA VAL A 700 1.00 8.69 -35.25
C VAL A 700 0.65 8.89 -36.72
N GLU A 701 -0.10 9.93 -37.04
CA GLU A 701 -0.35 10.31 -38.43
C GLU A 701 0.95 10.85 -39.07
N VAL A 702 1.25 10.46 -40.32
CA VAL A 702 2.44 10.89 -41.06
C VAL A 702 2.14 11.34 -42.48
N ASP A 703 2.87 12.34 -42.97
CA ASP A 703 2.65 12.97 -44.28
C ASP A 703 3.08 12.09 -45.48
N ASP A 704 4.12 11.24 -45.34
CA ASP A 704 4.55 10.34 -46.43
C ASP A 704 3.96 8.92 -46.22
N PRO A 705 3.15 8.38 -47.15
CA PRO A 705 2.60 7.02 -47.07
C PRO A 705 3.66 5.89 -47.06
N LYS A 706 4.95 6.20 -47.28
CA LYS A 706 6.09 5.28 -47.13
C LYS A 706 6.63 5.21 -45.70
N GLU A 707 6.30 6.17 -44.84
CA GLU A 707 6.58 6.09 -43.40
C GLU A 707 5.45 5.42 -42.61
N ALA A 708 4.26 5.28 -43.20
CA ALA A 708 3.09 4.69 -42.57
C ALA A 708 3.19 3.16 -42.46
N ASP A 709 2.88 2.63 -41.28
CA ASP A 709 2.71 1.21 -41.02
C ASP A 709 1.34 0.70 -41.48
N SER A 710 0.28 1.52 -41.32
CA SER A 710 -1.05 1.30 -41.89
C SER A 710 -1.46 2.46 -42.80
N LYS A 711 -2.06 2.16 -43.95
CA LYS A 711 -2.63 3.14 -44.88
C LYS A 711 -4.14 2.96 -44.94
N ILE A 712 -4.85 4.08 -44.92
CA ILE A 712 -6.32 4.12 -44.86
C ILE A 712 -6.83 4.58 -46.23
N TYR A 713 -7.55 3.70 -46.92
CA TYR A 713 -8.03 3.87 -48.30
C TYR A 713 -9.54 4.11 -48.34
N LEU A 714 -9.99 5.04 -49.20
CA LEU A 714 -11.41 5.22 -49.54
C LEU A 714 -11.62 4.85 -51.02
N SER A 715 -12.53 3.91 -51.31
CA SER A 715 -12.65 3.32 -52.65
C SER A 715 -14.09 2.97 -53.05
N GLU A 716 -14.33 2.67 -54.33
CA GLU A 716 -15.54 1.95 -54.77
C GLU A 716 -15.27 0.44 -54.87
N SER A 717 -16.20 -0.38 -54.38
CA SER A 717 -16.18 -1.84 -54.49
C SER A 717 -16.62 -2.33 -55.88
N ASN A 718 -16.11 -3.49 -56.31
CA ASN A 718 -16.47 -4.14 -57.57
C ASN A 718 -17.88 -4.74 -57.61
N ASN A 719 -18.58 -4.86 -56.48
CA ASN A 719 -19.84 -5.59 -56.40
C ASN A 719 -21.09 -4.67 -56.60
N PRO A 720 -21.90 -4.86 -57.66
CA PRO A 720 -23.13 -4.06 -57.85
C PRO A 720 -24.27 -4.41 -56.86
N LEU A 721 -24.03 -5.31 -55.90
CA LEU A 721 -24.90 -5.65 -54.78
C LEU A 721 -24.10 -5.55 -53.47
N ASP A 722 -23.44 -4.42 -53.25
CA ASP A 722 -22.52 -4.17 -52.13
C ASP A 722 -23.10 -4.54 -50.75
N GLY A 723 -22.49 -5.53 -50.11
CA GLY A 723 -22.78 -5.96 -48.74
C GLY A 723 -21.67 -5.65 -47.72
N TYR A 724 -20.54 -5.11 -48.17
CA TYR A 724 -19.39 -4.77 -47.31
C TYR A 724 -19.31 -3.26 -47.05
N LEU A 725 -19.13 -2.88 -45.79
CA LEU A 725 -18.96 -1.49 -45.37
C LEU A 725 -17.49 -1.05 -45.51
N ALA A 726 -16.59 -1.87 -44.97
CA ALA A 726 -15.14 -1.76 -45.04
C ALA A 726 -14.51 -3.17 -44.99
N PHE A 727 -13.17 -3.24 -44.99
CA PHE A 727 -12.38 -4.42 -44.62
C PHE A 727 -10.95 -4.04 -44.23
N ALA A 728 -10.30 -4.86 -43.40
CA ALA A 728 -8.89 -4.77 -43.02
C ALA A 728 -8.27 -6.17 -42.84
N SER A 729 -7.01 -6.24 -42.40
CA SER A 729 -6.27 -7.49 -42.14
C SER A 729 -5.07 -7.27 -41.20
N PRO A 730 -4.54 -8.33 -40.53
CA PRO A 730 -3.45 -8.29 -39.56
C PRO A 730 -2.29 -7.32 -39.84
N GLY A 731 -2.20 -6.27 -39.02
CA GLY A 731 -1.21 -5.19 -39.10
C GLY A 731 -0.97 -4.65 -40.50
N SER A 732 -2.05 -4.40 -41.23
CA SER A 732 -2.02 -3.94 -42.62
C SER A 732 -2.92 -2.71 -42.83
N ASP A 733 -3.47 -2.57 -44.03
CA ASP A 733 -4.16 -1.37 -44.52
C ASP A 733 -5.69 -1.51 -44.36
N VAL A 734 -6.36 -0.41 -44.02
CA VAL A 734 -7.83 -0.36 -43.85
C VAL A 734 -8.46 0.19 -45.13
N VAL A 735 -9.54 -0.45 -45.62
CA VAL A 735 -10.21 -0.07 -46.88
C VAL A 735 -11.69 0.15 -46.65
N TRP A 736 -12.18 1.36 -46.96
CA TRP A 736 -13.59 1.72 -46.81
C TRP A 736 -14.32 1.83 -48.16
N ASN A 737 -15.58 1.36 -48.22
CA ASN A 737 -16.45 1.56 -49.38
C ASN A 737 -17.11 2.95 -49.30
N LYS A 738 -16.84 3.82 -50.28
CA LYS A 738 -17.34 5.20 -50.34
C LYS A 738 -18.86 5.34 -50.22
N HIS A 739 -19.63 4.35 -50.64
CA HIS A 739 -21.10 4.37 -50.50
C HIS A 739 -21.58 4.12 -49.06
N SER A 740 -20.68 3.75 -48.15
CA SER A 740 -20.95 3.35 -46.76
C SER A 740 -20.47 4.37 -45.71
N ILE A 741 -20.00 5.55 -46.12
CA ILE A 741 -19.42 6.58 -45.23
C ILE A 741 -19.84 8.01 -45.59
N ASP A 742 -21.15 8.28 -45.56
CA ASP A 742 -21.69 9.63 -45.65
C ASP A 742 -21.94 10.20 -44.23
N PRO A 743 -21.09 11.11 -43.72
CA PRO A 743 -21.25 11.68 -42.37
C PRO A 743 -22.49 12.58 -42.23
N THR A 744 -23.21 12.87 -43.32
CA THR A 744 -24.47 13.64 -43.27
C THR A 744 -25.69 12.76 -42.95
N LEU A 745 -25.60 11.44 -43.07
CA LEU A 745 -26.64 10.52 -42.59
C LEU A 745 -26.48 10.25 -41.09
N ILE A 746 -27.12 11.10 -40.28
CA ILE A 746 -27.16 11.00 -38.80
C ILE A 746 -27.59 9.60 -38.31
N ASN A 747 -28.50 8.93 -39.02
CA ASN A 747 -28.95 7.56 -38.70
C ASN A 747 -27.91 6.46 -38.98
N GLN A 748 -26.75 6.79 -39.57
CA GLN A 748 -25.69 5.85 -39.93
C GLN A 748 -24.39 6.10 -39.16
N LEU A 749 -24.08 7.34 -38.73
CA LEU A 749 -22.86 7.73 -38.00
C LEU A 749 -22.35 6.65 -37.05
N ASN A 750 -23.24 6.14 -36.22
CA ASN A 750 -22.93 5.24 -35.12
C ASN A 750 -22.57 3.81 -35.60
N VAL A 751 -23.09 3.39 -36.76
CA VAL A 751 -22.64 2.16 -37.45
C VAL A 751 -21.25 2.39 -38.05
N ILE A 752 -21.00 3.57 -38.61
CA ILE A 752 -19.69 3.91 -39.19
C ILE A 752 -18.61 3.96 -38.09
N TYR A 753 -18.87 4.58 -36.93
CA TYR A 753 -17.94 4.54 -35.79
C TYR A 753 -17.66 3.10 -35.32
N ASN A 754 -18.70 2.28 -35.11
CA ASN A 754 -18.52 0.89 -34.65
C ASN A 754 -17.73 0.04 -35.70
N THR A 755 -18.03 0.18 -36.99
CA THR A 755 -17.21 -0.41 -38.06
C THR A 755 -15.78 0.14 -38.09
N THR A 756 -15.54 1.40 -37.69
CA THR A 756 -14.18 1.96 -37.62
C THR A 756 -13.36 1.31 -36.50
N PHE A 757 -14.01 1.00 -35.37
CA PHE A 757 -13.38 0.18 -34.33
C PHE A 757 -13.06 -1.23 -34.84
N HIS A 758 -14.03 -1.91 -35.49
CA HIS A 758 -13.91 -3.26 -36.09
C HIS A 758 -12.68 -3.39 -37.01
N GLU A 759 -12.58 -2.55 -38.03
CA GLU A 759 -11.44 -2.67 -38.97
C GLU A 759 -10.09 -2.37 -38.30
N ILE A 760 -10.05 -1.50 -37.27
CA ILE A 760 -8.81 -1.27 -36.50
C ILE A 760 -8.48 -2.49 -35.62
N GLY A 761 -9.47 -3.17 -35.04
CA GLY A 761 -9.28 -4.41 -34.29
C GLY A 761 -8.63 -5.51 -35.12
N HIS A 762 -9.07 -5.68 -36.37
CA HIS A 762 -8.38 -6.54 -37.35
C HIS A 762 -6.94 -6.10 -37.63
N THR A 763 -6.62 -4.80 -37.70
CA THR A 763 -5.21 -4.36 -37.81
C THR A 763 -4.40 -4.67 -36.55
N LEU A 764 -5.04 -4.74 -35.38
CA LEU A 764 -4.42 -5.12 -34.11
C LEU A 764 -4.41 -6.65 -33.87
N GLU A 765 -4.92 -7.43 -34.83
CA GLU A 765 -4.90 -8.90 -34.91
C GLU A 765 -5.93 -9.63 -34.02
N ILE A 766 -7.12 -9.01 -33.87
CA ILE A 766 -8.32 -9.63 -33.29
C ILE A 766 -9.18 -10.27 -34.40
N ASP A 767 -9.71 -11.47 -34.15
CA ASP A 767 -10.55 -12.32 -35.02
C ASP A 767 -12.05 -12.24 -34.67
N HIS A 768 -12.93 -12.70 -35.57
CA HIS A 768 -14.38 -12.69 -35.34
C HIS A 768 -14.84 -13.70 -34.30
N SER A 769 -15.89 -13.35 -33.54
CA SER A 769 -16.53 -14.30 -32.60
C SER A 769 -17.39 -15.38 -33.28
N GLU A 770 -17.48 -15.36 -34.61
CA GLU A 770 -18.32 -16.26 -35.41
C GLU A 770 -17.59 -16.80 -36.66
N GLU A 771 -17.60 -18.13 -36.86
CA GLU A 771 -17.19 -18.74 -38.13
C GLU A 771 -18.44 -19.04 -38.99
N ASN A 772 -18.46 -18.56 -40.25
CA ASN A 772 -19.58 -18.74 -41.18
C ASN A 772 -20.96 -18.31 -40.62
N GLY A 773 -21.00 -17.26 -39.79
CA GLY A 773 -22.23 -16.75 -39.18
C GLY A 773 -22.78 -17.63 -38.04
N LYS A 774 -21.90 -18.35 -37.33
CA LYS A 774 -22.22 -19.10 -36.11
C LYS A 774 -21.17 -18.84 -35.04
N PRO A 775 -21.55 -18.69 -33.76
CA PRO A 775 -20.59 -18.52 -32.67
C PRO A 775 -19.50 -19.60 -32.67
N ILE A 776 -18.25 -19.18 -32.44
CA ILE A 776 -17.14 -20.10 -32.20
C ILE A 776 -17.28 -20.78 -30.83
N ALA A 777 -16.51 -21.84 -30.59
CA ALA A 777 -16.55 -22.58 -29.33
C ALA A 777 -16.19 -21.67 -28.15
N GLY A 778 -16.99 -21.71 -27.08
CA GLY A 778 -16.88 -20.81 -25.93
C GLY A 778 -17.74 -19.55 -26.04
N PHE A 779 -18.11 -19.10 -27.24
CA PHE A 779 -18.92 -17.90 -27.46
C PHE A 779 -20.42 -18.19 -27.62
N GLU A 780 -20.90 -19.37 -27.22
CA GLU A 780 -22.25 -19.84 -27.52
C GLU A 780 -23.38 -18.94 -26.99
N ASN A 781 -23.12 -18.20 -25.90
CA ASN A 781 -24.01 -17.17 -25.34
C ASN A 781 -23.58 -15.74 -25.69
N GLU A 782 -22.33 -15.53 -26.14
CA GLU A 782 -21.59 -14.27 -26.00
C GLU A 782 -21.00 -13.73 -27.31
N ALA A 783 -21.13 -14.43 -28.44
CA ALA A 783 -20.93 -13.86 -29.77
C ALA A 783 -22.05 -12.87 -30.09
N THR A 784 -21.99 -11.69 -29.48
CA THR A 784 -22.79 -10.50 -29.80
C THR A 784 -21.98 -9.23 -29.57
N THR A 785 -22.39 -8.17 -30.26
CA THR A 785 -21.86 -6.80 -30.12
C THR A 785 -22.03 -6.16 -28.72
N GLU A 786 -22.65 -6.84 -27.75
CA GLU A 786 -22.64 -6.44 -26.32
C GLU A 786 -21.27 -6.70 -25.66
N PHE A 787 -20.54 -7.74 -26.08
CA PHE A 787 -19.32 -8.24 -25.40
C PHE A 787 -18.03 -8.07 -26.22
N THR A 788 -18.14 -8.15 -27.55
CA THR A 788 -17.04 -7.94 -28.49
C THR A 788 -17.54 -7.21 -29.73
N MET A 789 -16.83 -6.18 -30.15
CA MET A 789 -17.13 -5.42 -31.37
C MET A 789 -16.75 -6.19 -32.66
N GLU A 790 -16.04 -7.30 -32.53
CA GLU A 790 -15.73 -8.26 -33.61
C GLU A 790 -16.89 -9.21 -33.94
N SER A 791 -18.05 -9.04 -33.29
CA SER A 791 -19.23 -9.87 -33.55
C SER A 791 -20.08 -9.36 -34.74
N TYR A 792 -20.41 -10.26 -35.66
CA TYR A 792 -21.42 -9.97 -36.69
C TYR A 792 -22.87 -10.05 -36.17
N ASN A 793 -23.11 -10.79 -35.09
CA ASN A 793 -24.40 -10.83 -34.41
C ASN A 793 -24.70 -9.49 -33.72
N ARG A 794 -25.64 -8.75 -34.33
CA ARG A 794 -26.27 -7.61 -33.68
C ARG A 794 -27.14 -8.10 -32.53
N PHE A 795 -27.01 -7.45 -31.37
CA PHE A 795 -27.81 -7.76 -30.19
C PHE A 795 -29.34 -7.57 -30.39
N ILE A 796 -29.75 -6.90 -31.48
CA ILE A 796 -31.15 -6.61 -31.84
C ILE A 796 -31.37 -6.89 -33.33
N GLU A 797 -32.48 -7.57 -33.69
CA GLU A 797 -32.97 -7.62 -35.07
C GLU A 797 -33.43 -6.22 -35.53
N GLY A 798 -32.51 -5.44 -36.10
CA GLY A 798 -32.77 -4.14 -36.72
C GLY A 798 -32.38 -2.89 -35.91
N GLY A 799 -31.77 -3.04 -34.73
CA GLY A 799 -31.25 -1.95 -33.91
C GLY A 799 -29.71 -1.93 -33.89
N PRO A 800 -29.04 -0.78 -34.13
CA PRO A 800 -27.61 -0.63 -33.86
C PRO A 800 -27.36 -0.44 -32.35
N LEU A 801 -26.34 -1.10 -31.80
CA LEU A 801 -25.74 -0.67 -30.52
C LEU A 801 -24.96 0.61 -30.78
N SER A 802 -25.64 1.74 -30.63
CA SER A 802 -25.26 2.96 -31.35
C SER A 802 -24.50 4.00 -30.53
N ASN A 803 -24.46 3.93 -29.20
CA ASN A 803 -23.96 5.04 -28.39
C ASN A 803 -22.70 4.68 -27.57
N TYR A 804 -22.04 3.57 -27.92
CA TYR A 804 -20.76 3.14 -27.35
C TYR A 804 -19.66 3.27 -28.40
N ASN A 805 -19.08 4.47 -28.45
CA ASN A 805 -17.88 4.75 -29.24
C ASN A 805 -16.64 4.37 -28.41
N ASP A 806 -16.62 3.13 -27.91
CA ASP A 806 -15.79 2.66 -26.77
C ASP A 806 -15.60 1.13 -26.86
N ILE A 807 -14.37 0.65 -26.64
CA ILE A 807 -13.95 -0.76 -26.82
C ILE A 807 -14.77 -1.69 -25.89
N ARG A 808 -15.10 -2.93 -26.29
CA ARG A 808 -15.84 -3.87 -25.43
C ARG A 808 -14.90 -4.86 -24.74
N VAL A 809 -15.40 -5.50 -23.69
CA VAL A 809 -14.60 -6.19 -22.66
C VAL A 809 -13.71 -7.34 -23.17
N TYR A 810 -14.15 -8.10 -24.18
CA TYR A 810 -13.30 -9.16 -24.73
C TYR A 810 -12.24 -8.63 -25.70
N ASP A 811 -12.54 -7.56 -26.43
CA ASP A 811 -11.58 -6.86 -27.27
C ASP A 811 -10.49 -6.25 -26.38
N LEU A 812 -10.92 -5.54 -25.32
CA LEU A 812 -10.07 -4.95 -24.28
C LEU A 812 -9.13 -5.99 -23.66
N ALA A 813 -9.67 -7.12 -23.19
CA ALA A 813 -8.86 -8.17 -22.58
C ALA A 813 -7.86 -8.82 -23.55
N THR A 814 -8.29 -9.04 -24.81
CA THR A 814 -7.42 -9.58 -25.87
C THR A 814 -6.28 -8.62 -26.22
N LEU A 815 -6.56 -7.31 -26.23
CA LEU A 815 -5.56 -6.28 -26.49
C LEU A 815 -4.63 -6.04 -25.30
N HIS A 816 -5.09 -6.13 -24.04
CA HIS A 816 -4.20 -6.10 -22.87
C HIS A 816 -3.26 -7.30 -22.84
N TYR A 817 -3.77 -8.51 -23.11
CA TYR A 817 -2.92 -9.69 -23.33
C TYR A 817 -1.86 -9.44 -24.41
N ARG A 818 -2.25 -8.87 -25.56
CA ARG A 818 -1.30 -8.69 -26.66
C ARG A 818 -0.33 -7.53 -26.46
N TYR A 819 -0.81 -6.35 -26.11
CA TYR A 819 -0.03 -5.09 -26.14
C TYR A 819 0.28 -4.52 -24.75
N GLY A 820 -0.30 -5.05 -23.67
CA GLY A 820 -0.19 -4.47 -22.32
C GLY A 820 -1.16 -3.29 -22.09
N VAL A 821 -1.41 -2.98 -20.82
CA VAL A 821 -2.26 -1.85 -20.39
C VAL A 821 -1.55 -0.51 -20.62
N SER A 822 -2.31 0.55 -20.91
CA SER A 822 -1.80 1.91 -20.99
C SER A 822 -1.39 2.45 -19.60
N GLN A 823 -0.10 2.76 -19.40
CA GLN A 823 0.47 3.26 -18.14
C GLN A 823 -0.11 4.61 -17.65
N SER A 824 -0.93 5.28 -18.45
CA SER A 824 -1.65 6.51 -18.07
C SER A 824 -3.10 6.26 -17.66
N ALA A 825 -3.57 5.01 -17.69
CA ALA A 825 -4.88 4.64 -17.18
C ALA A 825 -4.81 4.35 -15.68
N ARG A 826 -5.77 4.89 -14.92
CA ARG A 826 -6.02 4.55 -13.51
C ARG A 826 -4.83 4.69 -12.56
N THR A 827 -3.93 5.66 -12.81
CA THR A 827 -2.67 5.82 -12.06
C THR A 827 -2.84 6.39 -10.64
N GLY A 828 -3.72 5.78 -9.84
CA GLY A 828 -4.14 6.24 -8.52
C GLY A 828 -3.75 5.27 -7.41
N ASN A 829 -4.69 5.08 -6.49
CA ASN A 829 -4.71 4.01 -5.51
C ASN A 829 -6.16 3.51 -5.56
N ASP A 830 -6.45 2.68 -6.56
CA ASP A 830 -7.81 2.28 -6.90
C ASP A 830 -8.25 1.07 -6.07
N THR A 831 -9.53 1.02 -5.70
CA THR A 831 -10.09 -0.07 -4.88
C THR A 831 -11.08 -0.89 -5.70
N TYR A 832 -10.69 -2.12 -5.96
CA TYR A 832 -11.43 -3.13 -6.69
C TYR A 832 -12.25 -4.02 -5.75
N THR A 833 -13.35 -4.55 -6.25
CA THR A 833 -14.20 -5.51 -5.56
C THR A 833 -15.04 -6.26 -6.59
N PHE A 834 -15.78 -7.28 -6.15
CA PHE A 834 -16.79 -7.93 -6.99
C PHE A 834 -17.97 -7.00 -7.27
N ARG A 835 -18.31 -6.75 -8.54
CA ARG A 835 -19.48 -5.94 -8.97
C ARG A 835 -20.56 -6.80 -9.66
N ASP A 836 -21.73 -6.24 -9.95
CA ASP A 836 -22.69 -6.81 -10.93
C ASP A 836 -22.34 -6.33 -12.36
N TYR A 837 -22.67 -7.11 -13.38
CA TYR A 837 -22.40 -6.80 -14.80
C TYR A 837 -22.92 -5.41 -15.23
N ASN A 838 -22.04 -4.60 -15.84
CA ASN A 838 -22.30 -3.22 -16.27
C ASN A 838 -21.97 -3.00 -17.76
N GLY A 839 -22.93 -3.28 -18.65
CA GLY A 839 -22.77 -3.09 -20.10
C GLY A 839 -22.52 -1.64 -20.61
N LEU A 840 -22.41 -0.63 -19.74
CA LEU A 840 -22.01 0.74 -20.13
C LEU A 840 -20.48 0.96 -20.12
N GLU A 841 -19.78 0.15 -19.33
CA GLU A 841 -18.34 0.24 -19.11
C GLU A 841 -17.59 -0.68 -20.09
N SER A 842 -16.30 -0.43 -20.28
CA SER A 842 -15.46 -1.16 -21.26
C SER A 842 -14.90 -2.45 -20.69
N ASP A 843 -14.83 -2.53 -19.36
CA ASP A 843 -14.49 -3.71 -18.55
C ASP A 843 -15.74 -4.49 -18.06
N ALA A 844 -16.94 -4.00 -18.39
CA ALA A 844 -18.21 -4.48 -17.88
C ALA A 844 -18.33 -4.54 -16.34
N GLY A 845 -17.42 -3.89 -15.60
CA GLY A 845 -17.27 -4.01 -14.15
C GLY A 845 -16.80 -5.38 -13.63
N LEU A 846 -16.51 -6.35 -14.50
CA LEU A 846 -16.10 -7.72 -14.14
C LEU A 846 -14.68 -8.07 -14.61
N TYR A 847 -14.10 -7.27 -15.48
CA TYR A 847 -12.71 -7.36 -15.92
C TYR A 847 -11.89 -6.30 -15.18
N ILE A 848 -11.05 -6.72 -14.22
CA ILE A 848 -10.22 -5.82 -13.43
C ILE A 848 -8.96 -5.53 -14.22
N TRP A 849 -8.60 -4.25 -14.38
CA TRP A 849 -7.43 -3.82 -15.12
C TRP A 849 -6.94 -2.48 -14.59
N ASP A 850 -5.63 -2.35 -14.38
CA ASP A 850 -4.97 -1.13 -13.94
C ASP A 850 -3.65 -0.90 -14.70
N GLY A 851 -3.27 0.37 -14.83
CA GLY A 851 -2.04 0.86 -15.45
C GLY A 851 -0.95 1.26 -14.45
N GLY A 852 -1.23 1.28 -13.14
CA GLY A 852 -0.24 1.32 -12.07
C GLY A 852 -0.62 2.25 -10.92
N GLY A 853 -0.85 1.67 -9.74
CA GLY A 853 -1.16 2.37 -8.50
C GLY A 853 -0.51 1.71 -7.28
N VAL A 854 -1.04 1.95 -6.08
CA VAL A 854 -0.98 0.95 -5.01
C VAL A 854 -2.42 0.61 -4.66
N ASP A 855 -2.87 -0.51 -5.21
CA ASP A 855 -4.27 -0.84 -5.38
C ASP A 855 -4.72 -1.93 -4.42
N THR A 856 -6.02 -1.99 -4.17
CA THR A 856 -6.61 -2.93 -3.21
C THR A 856 -7.73 -3.72 -3.86
N PHE A 857 -7.74 -5.05 -3.70
CA PHE A 857 -8.95 -5.85 -3.88
C PHE A 857 -9.61 -6.11 -2.53
N ASP A 858 -10.84 -5.62 -2.36
CA ASP A 858 -11.60 -5.68 -1.10
C ASP A 858 -12.82 -6.61 -1.23
N ALA A 859 -12.79 -7.73 -0.49
CA ALA A 859 -13.90 -8.68 -0.36
C ALA A 859 -14.65 -8.57 0.98
N SER A 860 -14.30 -7.63 1.88
CA SER A 860 -14.83 -7.54 3.26
C SER A 860 -16.36 -7.43 3.34
N ASN A 861 -16.98 -6.88 2.29
CA ASN A 861 -18.43 -6.69 2.20
C ASN A 861 -19.18 -7.95 1.68
N GLU A 862 -18.49 -9.06 1.40
CA GLU A 862 -19.04 -10.31 0.90
C GLU A 862 -19.69 -11.20 1.97
N LYS A 863 -20.43 -12.23 1.52
CA LYS A 863 -21.38 -13.01 2.34
C LYS A 863 -21.24 -14.52 2.16
N LEU A 864 -20.10 -14.91 1.61
CA LEU A 864 -19.60 -16.25 1.32
C LEU A 864 -18.09 -16.11 1.24
N GLY A 865 -17.34 -17.15 1.63
CA GLY A 865 -15.89 -17.17 1.41
C GLY A 865 -15.55 -17.03 -0.07
N VAL A 866 -14.42 -16.41 -0.37
CA VAL A 866 -13.97 -16.05 -1.71
C VAL A 866 -12.69 -16.78 -2.09
N ASN A 867 -12.48 -16.92 -3.39
CA ASN A 867 -11.19 -17.30 -3.96
C ASN A 867 -10.67 -16.11 -4.75
N VAL A 868 -9.54 -15.54 -4.31
CA VAL A 868 -8.93 -14.37 -4.96
C VAL A 868 -7.46 -14.67 -5.19
N ASN A 869 -7.04 -14.59 -6.45
CA ASN A 869 -5.66 -14.74 -6.88
C ASN A 869 -5.28 -13.51 -7.70
N LEU A 870 -4.35 -12.69 -7.17
CA LEU A 870 -3.92 -11.42 -7.77
C LEU A 870 -2.99 -11.60 -8.98
N THR A 871 -2.54 -12.82 -9.28
CA THR A 871 -1.67 -13.08 -10.43
C THR A 871 -2.36 -12.67 -11.76
N PRO A 872 -1.72 -11.86 -12.62
CA PRO A 872 -2.31 -11.38 -13.88
C PRO A 872 -2.83 -12.52 -14.78
N GLY A 873 -4.09 -12.42 -15.23
CA GLY A 873 -4.75 -13.46 -16.02
C GLY A 873 -5.54 -14.50 -15.21
N SER A 874 -5.72 -14.28 -13.90
CA SER A 874 -6.46 -15.17 -12.99
C SER A 874 -7.95 -14.90 -12.92
N TRP A 875 -8.70 -15.93 -12.54
CA TRP A 875 -10.11 -15.83 -12.16
C TRP A 875 -10.22 -15.65 -10.64
N ILE A 876 -11.18 -14.82 -10.21
CA ILE A 876 -11.50 -14.62 -8.79
C ILE A 876 -13.01 -14.81 -8.60
N TYR A 877 -13.46 -15.44 -7.52
CA TYR A 877 -14.85 -15.90 -7.41
C TYR A 877 -15.39 -16.04 -5.97
N ARG A 878 -16.73 -16.03 -5.86
CA ARG A 878 -17.54 -16.13 -4.63
C ARG A 878 -18.01 -17.57 -4.40
N GLY A 879 -17.58 -18.19 -3.30
CA GLY A 879 -17.93 -19.55 -2.89
C GLY A 879 -17.34 -20.64 -3.79
N GLU A 880 -17.72 -21.90 -3.56
CA GLU A 880 -17.12 -23.07 -4.24
C GLU A 880 -17.43 -23.21 -5.75
N LYS A 881 -18.35 -22.41 -6.32
CA LYS A 881 -18.97 -22.71 -7.63
C LYS A 881 -18.59 -21.73 -8.73
N LEU A 882 -17.65 -22.18 -9.58
CA LEU A 882 -17.29 -21.57 -10.87
C LEU A 882 -18.41 -21.68 -11.93
N GLU A 883 -18.58 -20.64 -12.75
CA GLU A 883 -19.49 -20.63 -13.91
C GLU A 883 -18.69 -20.63 -15.23
N LYS A 884 -18.89 -21.60 -16.13
CA LYS A 884 -18.05 -21.83 -17.33
C LYS A 884 -17.84 -20.60 -18.26
N TYR A 885 -18.78 -19.66 -18.28
CA TYR A 885 -18.72 -18.44 -19.09
C TYR A 885 -18.37 -17.23 -18.23
N PHE A 886 -17.71 -16.21 -18.78
CA PHE A 886 -17.29 -15.02 -18.04
C PHE A 886 -18.48 -14.12 -17.72
N LEU A 887 -19.33 -13.81 -18.71
CA LEU A 887 -20.31 -12.73 -18.59
C LEU A 887 -21.75 -13.22 -18.71
N ALA A 888 -22.03 -14.17 -19.61
CA ALA A 888 -23.37 -14.72 -19.83
C ALA A 888 -23.41 -16.24 -19.62
N ASP A 889 -23.97 -16.68 -18.49
CA ASP A 889 -24.08 -18.11 -18.14
C ASP A 889 -25.14 -18.85 -18.99
N GLY A 890 -26.10 -18.12 -19.55
CA GLY A 890 -27.16 -18.70 -20.36
C GLY A 890 -28.19 -17.70 -20.89
N LYS A 891 -29.38 -18.24 -21.21
CA LYS A 891 -30.53 -17.50 -21.72
C LYS A 891 -31.83 -18.02 -21.11
N GLU A 892 -32.63 -17.12 -20.54
CA GLU A 892 -33.98 -17.41 -20.05
C GLU A 892 -35.01 -17.22 -21.18
N ILE A 893 -35.65 -18.32 -21.61
CA ILE A 893 -36.62 -18.30 -22.72
C ILE A 893 -38.04 -18.18 -22.18
N LEU A 894 -38.67 -17.02 -22.34
CA LEU A 894 -39.95 -16.66 -21.70
C LEU A 894 -41.09 -16.54 -22.72
N THR A 895 -42.21 -17.22 -22.48
CA THR A 895 -43.49 -16.91 -23.15
C THR A 895 -44.06 -15.57 -22.66
N PRO A 896 -44.99 -14.91 -23.39
CA PRO A 896 -45.65 -13.69 -22.94
C PRO A 896 -46.30 -13.81 -21.56
N HIS A 897 -46.82 -14.98 -21.21
CA HIS A 897 -47.36 -15.26 -19.88
C HIS A 897 -46.30 -15.20 -18.80
N GLN A 898 -45.14 -15.84 -19.00
CA GLN A 898 -44.05 -15.81 -18.03
C GLN A 898 -43.42 -14.41 -17.93
N TYR A 899 -43.18 -13.75 -19.07
CA TYR A 899 -42.58 -12.41 -19.12
C TYR A 899 -43.40 -11.36 -18.36
N PHE A 900 -44.74 -11.43 -18.42
CA PHE A 900 -45.63 -10.52 -17.71
C PHE A 900 -46.22 -11.08 -16.40
N ASN A 901 -45.74 -12.25 -15.94
CA ASN A 901 -46.24 -12.96 -14.74
C ASN A 901 -47.77 -13.19 -14.75
N LEU A 902 -48.33 -13.53 -15.91
CA LEU A 902 -49.76 -13.76 -16.14
C LEU A 902 -50.11 -15.26 -16.05
N PRO A 903 -51.31 -15.63 -15.55
CA PRO A 903 -51.79 -17.02 -15.62
C PRO A 903 -51.91 -17.52 -17.06
N GLU A 904 -51.50 -18.75 -17.36
CA GLU A 904 -51.49 -19.35 -18.72
C GLU A 904 -52.83 -19.23 -19.48
N GLY A 905 -53.96 -19.27 -18.78
CA GLY A 905 -55.30 -19.12 -19.36
C GLY A 905 -55.66 -17.70 -19.82
N THR A 906 -54.74 -16.73 -19.67
CA THR A 906 -54.94 -15.32 -20.06
C THR A 906 -54.86 -15.18 -21.58
N GLN A 907 -55.86 -14.54 -22.20
CA GLN A 907 -55.80 -14.28 -23.64
C GLN A 907 -54.88 -13.08 -23.93
N ILE A 908 -53.86 -13.29 -24.75
CA ILE A 908 -52.91 -12.27 -25.22
C ILE A 908 -52.99 -12.20 -26.75
N ASP A 909 -53.01 -10.98 -27.29
CA ASP A 909 -53.02 -10.65 -28.72
C ASP A 909 -51.73 -9.89 -29.06
N GLY A 910 -50.95 -10.38 -30.02
CA GLY A 910 -49.61 -9.85 -30.35
C GLY A 910 -48.46 -10.82 -30.01
N HIS A 911 -47.26 -10.48 -30.49
CA HIS A 911 -46.06 -11.33 -30.47
C HIS A 911 -44.83 -10.53 -30.03
N PHE A 912 -43.81 -11.22 -29.52
CA PHE A 912 -42.51 -10.60 -29.22
C PHE A 912 -41.73 -10.26 -30.49
N ASP A 913 -41.62 -11.23 -31.39
CA ASP A 913 -41.02 -11.04 -32.71
C ASP A 913 -42.08 -10.55 -33.70
N LYS A 914 -41.77 -9.49 -34.45
CA LYS A 914 -42.49 -9.24 -35.71
C LYS A 914 -41.98 -10.22 -36.75
N VAL A 915 -42.83 -11.17 -37.17
CA VAL A 915 -42.64 -11.83 -38.47
C VAL A 915 -42.70 -10.73 -39.53
N SER A 916 -41.54 -10.33 -40.05
CA SER A 916 -41.46 -9.15 -40.91
C SER A 916 -42.03 -9.47 -42.29
N ASP A 917 -42.78 -8.53 -42.87
CA ASP A 917 -43.22 -8.62 -44.28
C ASP A 917 -42.01 -8.71 -45.24
N GLY A 918 -40.83 -8.27 -44.78
CA GLY A 918 -39.55 -8.39 -45.47
C GLY A 918 -39.11 -9.84 -45.68
N ILE A 919 -39.20 -10.71 -44.67
CA ILE A 919 -38.83 -12.14 -44.79
C ILE A 919 -39.66 -12.82 -45.90
N VAL A 920 -40.98 -12.53 -45.95
CA VAL A 920 -41.85 -13.04 -47.02
C VAL A 920 -41.44 -12.44 -48.37
N GLY A 921 -41.09 -11.16 -48.42
CA GLY A 921 -40.57 -10.48 -49.62
C GLY A 921 -39.26 -11.07 -50.16
N GLU A 922 -38.31 -11.39 -49.29
CA GLU A 922 -36.99 -11.94 -49.67
C GLU A 922 -37.08 -13.40 -50.10
N ILE A 923 -37.89 -14.22 -49.42
CA ILE A 923 -38.18 -15.61 -49.85
C ILE A 923 -38.78 -15.62 -51.26
N LEU A 924 -39.71 -14.70 -51.55
CA LEU A 924 -40.28 -14.57 -52.89
C LEU A 924 -39.24 -13.99 -53.89
N GLY A 925 -38.43 -13.01 -53.49
CA GLY A 925 -37.37 -12.44 -54.32
C GLY A 925 -36.34 -13.47 -54.77
N GLY A 926 -35.82 -14.29 -53.85
CA GLY A 926 -34.86 -15.37 -54.13
C GLY A 926 -35.41 -16.50 -55.01
N LEU A 927 -36.74 -16.68 -55.04
CA LEU A 927 -37.43 -17.64 -55.91
C LEU A 927 -37.75 -17.08 -57.31
N GLY A 928 -37.45 -15.81 -57.59
CA GLY A 928 -37.62 -15.17 -58.89
C GLY A 928 -39.05 -15.30 -59.44
N THR A 929 -39.21 -15.84 -60.64
CA THR A 929 -40.53 -16.01 -61.29
C THR A 929 -41.47 -16.94 -60.54
N LEU A 930 -40.96 -17.84 -59.68
CA LEU A 930 -41.81 -18.64 -58.79
C LEU A 930 -42.34 -17.79 -57.62
N GLY A 931 -41.55 -16.85 -57.11
CA GLY A 931 -41.98 -15.89 -56.11
C GLY A 931 -43.05 -14.92 -56.63
N GLU A 932 -42.91 -14.43 -57.88
CA GLU A 932 -43.97 -13.66 -58.53
C GLU A 932 -45.30 -14.43 -58.55
N MET A 933 -45.28 -15.74 -58.83
CA MET A 933 -46.47 -16.58 -58.81
C MET A 933 -47.03 -16.83 -57.40
N LEU A 934 -46.17 -17.01 -56.39
CA LEU A 934 -46.57 -17.27 -55.00
C LEU A 934 -47.08 -16.01 -54.29
N SER A 935 -46.64 -14.81 -54.70
CA SER A 935 -47.08 -13.52 -54.15
C SER A 935 -48.60 -13.31 -54.18
N GLY A 936 -49.30 -13.97 -55.12
CA GLY A 936 -50.76 -13.91 -55.26
C GLY A 936 -51.56 -14.71 -54.24
N LEU A 937 -50.91 -15.48 -53.35
CA LEU A 937 -51.60 -16.33 -52.35
C LEU A 937 -52.01 -15.58 -51.07
N GLY A 938 -51.40 -14.43 -50.79
CA GLY A 938 -51.91 -13.46 -49.81
C GLY A 938 -51.73 -13.79 -48.31
N ASN A 939 -51.25 -14.97 -47.94
CA ASN A 939 -50.74 -15.29 -46.60
C ASN A 939 -49.64 -16.36 -46.64
N LEU A 940 -48.90 -16.51 -45.53
CA LEU A 940 -47.75 -17.40 -45.43
C LEU A 940 -48.12 -18.90 -45.41
N ASP A 941 -49.24 -19.26 -44.79
CA ASP A 941 -49.68 -20.66 -44.69
C ASP A 941 -50.03 -21.26 -46.07
N ASP A 942 -50.71 -20.50 -46.93
CA ASP A 942 -51.01 -20.92 -48.31
C ASP A 942 -49.73 -21.06 -49.17
N ILE A 943 -48.70 -20.23 -48.94
CA ILE A 943 -47.40 -20.34 -49.61
C ILE A 943 -46.64 -21.60 -49.13
N LEU A 944 -46.59 -21.82 -47.81
CA LEU A 944 -45.97 -23.00 -47.20
C LEU A 944 -46.68 -24.29 -47.63
N GLY A 945 -48.01 -24.28 -47.77
CA GLY A 945 -48.81 -25.39 -48.25
C GLY A 945 -48.52 -25.81 -49.70
N VAL A 946 -48.06 -24.88 -50.55
CA VAL A 946 -47.60 -25.17 -51.92
C VAL A 946 -46.16 -25.70 -51.93
N LEU A 947 -45.27 -25.10 -51.14
CA LEU A 947 -43.85 -25.48 -51.10
C LEU A 947 -43.60 -26.83 -50.41
N GLY A 948 -44.39 -27.18 -49.38
CA GLY A 948 -44.27 -28.44 -48.64
C GLY A 948 -44.57 -29.72 -49.44
N GLY A 949 -45.01 -29.60 -50.70
CA GLY A 949 -45.21 -30.72 -51.63
C GLY A 949 -43.99 -31.08 -52.50
N LEU A 950 -42.86 -30.38 -52.36
CA LEU A 950 -41.69 -30.51 -53.22
C LEU A 950 -40.50 -31.13 -52.47
N GLU A 951 -40.00 -32.28 -52.96
CA GLU A 951 -38.78 -32.90 -52.43
C GLU A 951 -37.57 -31.97 -52.62
N GLY A 952 -36.78 -31.78 -51.56
CA GLY A 952 -35.56 -30.95 -51.56
C GLY A 952 -35.69 -29.55 -50.96
N ILE A 953 -36.91 -29.06 -50.63
CA ILE A 953 -37.11 -27.71 -50.03
C ILE A 953 -37.12 -27.77 -48.48
N GLY A 954 -36.81 -28.91 -47.87
CA GLY A 954 -36.92 -29.14 -46.42
C GLY A 954 -36.08 -28.18 -45.56
N ASP A 955 -34.84 -27.92 -45.97
CA ASP A 955 -33.93 -27.05 -45.21
C ASP A 955 -34.32 -25.56 -45.35
N ILE A 956 -34.77 -25.15 -46.54
CA ILE A 956 -35.34 -23.80 -46.77
C ILE A 956 -36.61 -23.62 -45.91
N LEU A 957 -37.50 -24.60 -45.89
CA LEU A 957 -38.71 -24.59 -45.04
C LEU A 957 -38.39 -24.63 -43.53
N SER A 958 -37.20 -25.06 -43.13
CA SER A 958 -36.81 -25.09 -41.72
C SER A 958 -36.66 -23.69 -41.12
N GLY A 959 -36.11 -22.74 -41.89
CA GLY A 959 -35.96 -21.33 -41.51
C GLY A 959 -37.22 -20.47 -41.70
N ILE A 960 -38.29 -21.02 -42.27
CA ILE A 960 -39.58 -20.33 -42.49
C ILE A 960 -40.65 -20.80 -41.47
N LYS A 961 -40.30 -21.72 -40.57
CA LYS A 961 -41.14 -21.95 -39.38
C LYS A 961 -41.18 -20.65 -38.57
N PRO A 962 -42.37 -20.13 -38.19
CA PRO A 962 -42.41 -19.01 -37.27
C PRO A 962 -41.68 -19.40 -35.98
N LYS A 963 -40.76 -18.55 -35.53
CA LYS A 963 -40.13 -18.68 -34.21
C LYS A 963 -41.24 -18.85 -33.16
N PRO A 964 -41.06 -19.68 -32.13
CA PRO A 964 -41.98 -19.70 -30.99
C PRO A 964 -42.20 -18.28 -30.47
N ASN A 965 -43.42 -17.92 -30.09
CA ASN A 965 -43.69 -16.60 -29.50
C ASN A 965 -43.11 -16.55 -28.08
N GLN A 966 -41.80 -16.30 -28.00
CA GLN A 966 -40.97 -16.31 -26.80
C GLN A 966 -39.90 -15.22 -26.93
N LYS A 967 -39.53 -14.60 -25.81
CA LYS A 967 -38.40 -13.66 -25.71
C LYS A 967 -37.26 -14.38 -25.01
N GLU A 968 -36.08 -14.38 -25.63
CA GLU A 968 -34.82 -14.72 -24.96
C GLU A 968 -34.36 -13.51 -24.15
N LEU A 969 -33.98 -13.72 -22.89
CA LEU A 969 -33.23 -12.76 -22.07
C LEU A 969 -31.88 -13.39 -21.74
N VAL A 970 -30.78 -12.64 -21.85
CA VAL A 970 -29.47 -13.09 -21.41
C VAL A 970 -29.47 -13.19 -19.88
N THR A 971 -28.93 -14.26 -19.33
CA THR A 971 -28.64 -14.35 -17.89
C THR A 971 -27.15 -14.08 -17.68
N TYR A 972 -26.85 -13.20 -16.73
CA TYR A 972 -25.49 -12.73 -16.46
C TYR A 972 -24.89 -13.41 -15.24
N VAL A 973 -23.58 -13.64 -15.32
CA VAL A 973 -22.77 -14.20 -14.24
C VAL A 973 -22.71 -13.22 -13.07
N LYS A 974 -22.68 -13.75 -11.84
CA LYS A 974 -22.71 -12.95 -10.59
C LYS A 974 -21.59 -13.26 -9.60
N ASN A 975 -20.91 -14.38 -9.78
CA ASN A 975 -20.05 -14.97 -8.75
C ASN A 975 -18.56 -14.93 -9.11
N GLN A 976 -18.14 -14.29 -10.20
CA GLN A 976 -16.72 -14.23 -10.58
C GLN A 976 -16.36 -12.97 -11.36
N ALA A 977 -15.08 -12.64 -11.29
CA ALA A 977 -14.41 -11.59 -12.06
C ALA A 977 -13.08 -12.15 -12.61
N PHE A 978 -12.38 -11.37 -13.43
CA PHE A 978 -11.11 -11.75 -14.05
C PHE A 978 -10.09 -10.61 -13.92
N ILE A 979 -8.87 -10.90 -13.45
CA ILE A 979 -7.79 -9.94 -13.37
C ILE A 979 -7.03 -9.93 -14.71
N GLY A 980 -6.90 -8.75 -15.29
CA GLY A 980 -6.29 -8.53 -16.59
C GLY A 980 -4.82 -8.94 -16.67
N TYR A 981 -4.36 -9.17 -17.90
CA TYR A 981 -2.94 -9.29 -18.18
C TYR A 981 -2.30 -7.91 -18.20
N GLY A 982 -1.19 -7.74 -17.47
CA GLY A 982 -0.52 -6.44 -17.35
C GLY A 982 -1.21 -5.49 -16.39
N THR A 983 -1.64 -6.00 -15.24
CA THR A 983 -2.25 -5.28 -14.13
C THR A 983 -1.67 -5.85 -12.85
N GLN A 984 -1.23 -4.98 -11.93
CA GLN A 984 -0.84 -5.38 -10.58
C GLN A 984 -1.89 -4.90 -9.59
N ILE A 985 -1.96 -5.57 -8.44
CA ILE A 985 -2.72 -5.20 -7.26
C ILE A 985 -1.85 -5.67 -6.09
N GLU A 986 -1.67 -4.84 -5.07
CA GLU A 986 -0.72 -5.10 -3.99
C GLU A 986 -1.42 -5.43 -2.66
N ASN A 987 -2.68 -5.04 -2.50
CA ASN A 987 -3.40 -5.23 -1.24
C ASN A 987 -4.63 -6.12 -1.46
N LEU A 988 -4.87 -7.05 -0.55
CA LEU A 988 -5.99 -8.00 -0.59
C LEU A 988 -6.64 -8.10 0.78
N ILE A 989 -7.94 -7.79 0.84
CA ILE A 989 -8.78 -7.98 2.02
C ILE A 989 -9.79 -9.08 1.70
N GLY A 990 -9.78 -10.14 2.49
CA GLY A 990 -10.74 -11.24 2.43
C GLY A 990 -12.10 -10.89 3.04
N SER A 991 -12.82 -11.91 3.50
CA SER A 991 -14.20 -11.82 3.97
C SER A 991 -14.38 -12.22 5.44
N ASP A 992 -15.64 -12.34 5.89
CA ASP A 992 -16.00 -12.86 7.22
C ASP A 992 -16.24 -14.40 7.21
N TYR A 993 -15.62 -15.12 6.26
CA TYR A 993 -15.78 -16.56 6.00
C TYR A 993 -14.50 -17.21 5.44
N ASP A 994 -14.37 -18.53 5.62
CA ASP A 994 -13.31 -19.40 5.07
C ASP A 994 -12.90 -19.05 3.61
N ASP A 995 -11.77 -18.35 3.46
CA ASP A 995 -11.26 -17.81 2.20
C ASP A 995 -10.05 -18.57 1.62
N VAL A 996 -9.79 -18.35 0.33
CA VAL A 996 -8.54 -18.77 -0.34
C VAL A 996 -7.95 -17.56 -1.08
N LEU A 997 -6.91 -16.98 -0.50
CA LEU A 997 -6.25 -15.76 -0.95
C LEU A 997 -4.87 -16.07 -1.53
N THR A 998 -4.47 -15.38 -2.59
CA THR A 998 -3.17 -15.58 -3.25
C THR A 998 -2.71 -14.26 -3.87
N GLY A 999 -1.48 -13.84 -3.56
CA GLY A 999 -0.84 -12.65 -4.09
C GLY A 999 -0.31 -12.82 -5.52
N ASN A 1000 0.82 -12.18 -5.82
CA ASN A 1000 1.44 -12.21 -7.15
C ASN A 1000 2.98 -12.34 -7.16
N ASN A 1001 3.71 -11.35 -7.73
CA ASN A 1001 5.18 -11.38 -7.87
C ASN A 1001 5.84 -10.06 -7.41
N ALA A 1002 5.15 -9.30 -6.56
CA ALA A 1002 5.72 -8.18 -5.81
C ALA A 1002 5.08 -8.17 -4.42
N ASP A 1003 5.73 -7.47 -3.49
CA ASP A 1003 5.33 -7.27 -2.10
C ASP A 1003 3.82 -7.00 -1.98
N ASN A 1004 3.10 -7.83 -1.22
CA ASN A 1004 1.65 -7.80 -1.05
C ASN A 1004 1.25 -7.70 0.43
N ASN A 1005 0.15 -7.01 0.70
CA ASN A 1005 -0.52 -6.98 2.00
C ASN A 1005 -1.81 -7.81 1.92
N ILE A 1006 -1.87 -8.94 2.63
CA ILE A 1006 -3.00 -9.87 2.57
C ILE A 1006 -3.60 -10.06 3.97
N GLU A 1007 -4.86 -9.67 4.13
CA GLU A 1007 -5.67 -9.86 5.34
C GLU A 1007 -6.79 -10.86 5.04
N GLY A 1008 -6.84 -12.00 5.75
CA GLY A 1008 -7.93 -12.98 5.67
C GLY A 1008 -9.23 -12.39 6.19
N GLY A 1009 -9.26 -12.08 7.48
CA GLY A 1009 -10.33 -11.33 8.13
C GLY A 1009 -10.94 -12.13 9.28
N LYS A 1010 -11.90 -13.01 8.95
CA LYS A 1010 -12.37 -14.06 9.85
C LYS A 1010 -12.69 -15.32 9.05
N GLY A 1011 -12.26 -16.48 9.51
CA GLY A 1011 -12.57 -17.71 8.78
C GLY A 1011 -11.75 -18.91 9.22
N ASN A 1012 -11.17 -19.58 8.22
CA ASN A 1012 -10.25 -20.70 8.33
C ASN A 1012 -9.39 -20.67 7.06
N ASP A 1013 -8.61 -19.60 6.91
CA ASP A 1013 -8.26 -19.05 5.62
C ASP A 1013 -6.96 -19.65 5.09
N THR A 1014 -6.89 -19.79 3.76
CA THR A 1014 -5.68 -20.27 3.08
C THR A 1014 -5.05 -19.12 2.31
N ILE A 1015 -3.98 -18.55 2.86
CA ILE A 1015 -3.29 -17.38 2.33
C ILE A 1015 -1.98 -17.82 1.68
N ARG A 1016 -1.69 -17.32 0.48
CA ARG A 1016 -0.39 -17.39 -0.18
C ARG A 1016 0.09 -15.98 -0.51
N GLY A 1017 1.33 -15.65 -0.17
CA GLY A 1017 2.02 -14.50 -0.71
C GLY A 1017 2.31 -14.70 -2.20
N GLY A 1018 3.47 -15.30 -2.49
CA GLY A 1018 3.82 -15.84 -3.80
C GLY A 1018 5.27 -15.54 -4.15
N ALA A 1019 5.57 -14.27 -4.42
CA ALA A 1019 6.92 -13.76 -4.49
C ALA A 1019 6.92 -12.23 -4.31
N GLY A 1020 7.89 -11.70 -3.59
CA GLY A 1020 7.82 -10.36 -3.00
C GLY A 1020 7.84 -10.46 -1.48
N ASN A 1021 8.11 -9.36 -0.77
CA ASN A 1021 8.22 -9.35 0.69
C ASN A 1021 6.84 -9.08 1.33
N ASP A 1022 6.09 -10.15 1.54
CA ASP A 1022 4.66 -10.10 1.79
C ASP A 1022 4.32 -9.96 3.28
N TYR A 1023 3.19 -9.30 3.57
CA TYR A 1023 2.58 -9.20 4.89
C TYR A 1023 1.29 -10.00 4.90
N LEU A 1024 1.28 -11.09 5.66
CA LEU A 1024 0.22 -12.09 5.71
C LEU A 1024 -0.42 -12.12 7.10
N ASN A 1025 -1.69 -11.75 7.18
CA ASN A 1025 -2.48 -11.77 8.42
C ASN A 1025 -3.72 -12.65 8.24
N GLY A 1026 -3.85 -13.74 9.01
CA GLY A 1026 -5.06 -14.56 9.01
C GLY A 1026 -6.27 -13.82 9.55
N GLY A 1027 -6.14 -13.23 10.74
CA GLY A 1027 -7.26 -12.64 11.49
C GLY A 1027 -7.94 -13.65 12.43
N GLU A 1028 -9.25 -13.51 12.67
CA GLU A 1028 -9.98 -14.41 13.58
C GLU A 1028 -10.23 -15.79 12.93
N GLY A 1029 -9.26 -16.71 12.98
CA GLY A 1029 -9.40 -17.98 12.27
C GLY A 1029 -8.70 -19.23 12.84
N SER A 1030 -8.14 -20.02 11.92
CA SER A 1030 -7.38 -21.26 12.17
C SER A 1030 -6.47 -21.52 10.96
N ASP A 1031 -5.70 -20.49 10.62
CA ASP A 1031 -5.40 -20.18 9.23
C ASP A 1031 -4.15 -20.93 8.75
N THR A 1032 -3.89 -20.85 7.45
CA THR A 1032 -2.74 -21.51 6.83
C THR A 1032 -2.11 -20.56 5.82
N MET A 1033 -0.98 -19.98 6.23
CA MET A 1033 -0.22 -18.97 5.49
C MET A 1033 1.05 -19.61 4.92
N TYR A 1034 1.30 -19.33 3.64
CA TYR A 1034 2.54 -19.61 2.92
C TYR A 1034 3.06 -18.27 2.38
N GLY A 1035 4.31 -17.94 2.63
CA GLY A 1035 4.97 -16.77 2.04
C GLY A 1035 5.35 -17.06 0.61
N GLU A 1036 6.02 -18.21 0.43
CA GLU A 1036 6.72 -18.58 -0.80
C GLU A 1036 7.96 -17.67 -0.97
N ILE A 1037 8.20 -16.95 -2.07
CA ILE A 1037 9.54 -16.38 -2.34
C ILE A 1037 9.71 -14.90 -1.90
N GLY A 1038 9.99 -14.66 -0.62
CA GLY A 1038 10.25 -13.33 -0.06
C GLY A 1038 10.84 -13.30 1.35
N ASP A 1039 11.24 -12.12 1.84
CA ASP A 1039 11.55 -11.90 3.27
C ASP A 1039 10.23 -11.56 4.02
N ASP A 1040 9.40 -12.57 4.31
CA ASP A 1040 7.97 -12.38 4.57
C ASP A 1040 7.62 -12.14 6.05
N ARG A 1041 6.42 -11.58 6.29
CA ARG A 1041 5.91 -11.19 7.61
C ARG A 1041 4.56 -11.86 7.89
N TYR A 1042 4.50 -12.65 8.95
CA TYR A 1042 3.31 -13.37 9.36
C TYR A 1042 2.72 -12.79 10.64
N VAL A 1043 1.38 -12.72 10.73
CA VAL A 1043 0.65 -12.43 11.96
C VAL A 1043 0.00 -13.71 12.48
N VAL A 1044 0.30 -14.09 13.72
CA VAL A 1044 -0.27 -15.28 14.38
C VAL A 1044 -0.97 -14.89 15.68
N ASP A 1045 -2.31 -14.94 15.68
CA ASP A 1045 -3.15 -14.69 16.86
C ASP A 1045 -3.74 -15.96 17.48
N ASN A 1046 -3.85 -17.04 16.71
CA ASN A 1046 -4.56 -18.25 17.09
C ASN A 1046 -3.63 -19.45 17.24
N VAL A 1047 -3.91 -20.28 18.25
CA VAL A 1047 -3.16 -21.53 18.52
C VAL A 1047 -3.38 -22.63 17.45
N SER A 1048 -4.16 -22.33 16.42
CA SER A 1048 -4.55 -23.24 15.33
C SER A 1048 -3.90 -22.84 13.99
N ASP A 1049 -3.29 -21.66 13.93
CA ASP A 1049 -2.65 -21.10 12.74
C ASP A 1049 -1.42 -21.88 12.34
N LYS A 1050 -1.09 -21.83 11.05
CA LYS A 1050 0.04 -22.54 10.44
C LYS A 1050 0.77 -21.62 9.49
N VAL A 1051 1.98 -21.23 9.87
CA VAL A 1051 3.01 -20.73 8.95
C VAL A 1051 3.71 -21.94 8.33
N ILE A 1052 3.89 -21.97 7.00
CA ILE A 1052 4.48 -23.09 6.28
C ILE A 1052 5.48 -22.59 5.25
N GLU A 1053 6.77 -22.72 5.56
CA GLU A 1053 7.87 -22.32 4.67
C GLU A 1053 8.75 -23.46 4.16
N ASN A 1054 9.37 -23.25 3.00
CA ASN A 1054 10.36 -24.17 2.42
C ASN A 1054 11.78 -23.61 2.50
N ALA A 1055 12.78 -24.48 2.33
CA ALA A 1055 14.16 -24.06 2.47
C ALA A 1055 14.63 -23.19 1.29
N ASN A 1056 15.28 -22.07 1.59
CA ASN A 1056 15.86 -21.09 0.66
C ASN A 1056 14.84 -20.20 -0.08
N GLU A 1057 13.67 -19.91 0.50
CA GLU A 1057 12.69 -19.01 -0.13
C GLU A 1057 12.88 -17.54 0.31
N GLY A 1058 13.17 -17.26 1.60
CA GLY A 1058 13.77 -15.97 2.02
C GLY A 1058 14.38 -15.91 3.44
N THR A 1059 13.97 -14.93 4.25
CA THR A 1059 14.40 -14.72 5.66
C THR A 1059 13.21 -14.18 6.48
N ASP A 1060 12.45 -15.11 7.05
CA ASP A 1060 11.05 -14.85 7.41
C ASP A 1060 10.84 -14.40 8.86
N THR A 1061 9.77 -13.64 9.10
CA THR A 1061 9.44 -13.08 10.43
C THR A 1061 8.01 -13.37 10.85
N VAL A 1062 7.85 -14.17 11.91
CA VAL A 1062 6.56 -14.32 12.60
C VAL A 1062 6.42 -13.26 13.70
N TYR A 1063 5.31 -12.55 13.68
CA TYR A 1063 4.82 -11.74 14.80
C TYR A 1063 3.69 -12.51 15.49
N SER A 1064 3.75 -12.70 16.81
CA SER A 1064 2.77 -13.52 17.52
C SER A 1064 2.23 -12.92 18.81
N HIS A 1065 0.93 -13.08 19.00
CA HIS A 1065 0.17 -12.71 20.21
C HIS A 1065 0.09 -13.84 21.23
N ILE A 1066 0.56 -15.04 20.89
CA ILE A 1066 0.45 -16.26 21.68
C ILE A 1066 1.81 -16.87 22.00
N ASP A 1067 1.83 -17.93 22.81
CA ASP A 1067 3.00 -18.79 22.94
C ASP A 1067 3.23 -19.51 21.60
N TYR A 1068 4.36 -19.25 20.94
CA TYR A 1068 4.64 -19.76 19.60
C TYR A 1068 6.00 -20.46 19.50
N ALA A 1069 6.08 -21.43 18.59
CA ALA A 1069 7.28 -22.15 18.23
C ALA A 1069 7.43 -22.11 16.71
N LEU A 1070 8.60 -21.68 16.20
CA LEU A 1070 8.81 -21.53 14.77
C LEU A 1070 8.70 -22.87 14.03
N PRO A 1071 7.99 -22.92 12.88
CA PRO A 1071 8.16 -24.03 11.95
C PRO A 1071 9.59 -24.01 11.38
N GLY A 1072 10.03 -25.10 10.74
CA GLY A 1072 11.33 -25.09 10.05
C GLY A 1072 11.36 -24.14 8.86
N ASN A 1073 12.54 -23.61 8.53
CA ASN A 1073 12.77 -22.60 7.49
C ASN A 1073 12.15 -21.22 7.76
N VAL A 1074 11.95 -20.84 9.03
CA VAL A 1074 11.61 -19.47 9.43
C VAL A 1074 12.64 -18.98 10.43
N GLU A 1075 13.18 -17.78 10.21
CA GLU A 1075 14.36 -17.30 10.95
C GLU A 1075 13.99 -16.48 12.18
N ASN A 1076 12.92 -15.67 12.14
CA ASN A 1076 12.67 -14.63 13.15
C ASN A 1076 11.29 -14.81 13.83
N LEU A 1077 11.23 -14.58 15.15
CA LEU A 1077 9.99 -14.56 15.94
C LEU A 1077 9.97 -13.33 16.87
N THR A 1078 8.97 -12.47 16.70
CA THR A 1078 8.68 -11.35 17.61
C THR A 1078 7.37 -11.60 18.35
N LEU A 1079 7.42 -11.71 19.67
CA LEU A 1079 6.23 -11.70 20.50
C LEU A 1079 5.74 -10.27 20.68
N ILE A 1080 4.45 -10.01 20.49
CA ILE A 1080 3.86 -8.66 20.57
C ILE A 1080 2.59 -8.64 21.42
N GLY A 1081 2.35 -7.49 22.06
CA GLY A 1081 1.31 -7.34 23.07
C GLY A 1081 1.55 -8.16 24.33
N THR A 1082 0.54 -8.24 25.20
CA THR A 1082 0.74 -8.70 26.60
C THR A 1082 0.36 -10.15 26.88
N THR A 1083 -0.17 -10.89 25.88
CA THR A 1083 -0.68 -12.27 26.03
C THR A 1083 0.41 -13.33 25.94
N ALA A 1084 1.25 -13.30 24.90
CA ALA A 1084 2.35 -14.26 24.69
C ALA A 1084 3.35 -14.28 25.85
N LYS A 1085 3.83 -15.47 26.24
CA LYS A 1085 4.79 -15.71 27.33
C LYS A 1085 5.96 -16.61 26.92
N SER A 1086 5.90 -17.31 25.80
CA SER A 1086 6.97 -18.19 25.30
C SER A 1086 7.24 -18.01 23.82
N ALA A 1087 8.53 -17.91 23.45
CA ALA A 1087 9.04 -17.99 22.08
C ALA A 1087 10.02 -19.16 21.99
N ILE A 1088 9.90 -19.97 20.95
CA ILE A 1088 10.76 -21.13 20.71
C ILE A 1088 11.21 -21.10 19.24
N GLY A 1089 12.53 -21.23 19.00
CA GLY A 1089 13.09 -21.38 17.66
C GLY A 1089 12.98 -22.80 17.09
N ASN A 1090 13.80 -23.10 16.08
CA ASN A 1090 13.77 -24.34 15.31
C ASN A 1090 15.15 -25.03 15.23
N GLU A 1091 15.64 -25.36 14.01
CA GLU A 1091 16.95 -25.97 13.76
C GLU A 1091 17.91 -25.01 12.97
N SER A 1092 17.51 -23.75 12.79
CA SER A 1092 18.25 -22.67 12.12
C SER A 1092 18.79 -21.63 13.13
N ASP A 1093 19.74 -20.79 12.70
CA ASP A 1093 20.19 -19.61 13.45
C ASP A 1093 19.04 -18.57 13.56
N ASN A 1094 18.32 -18.54 14.68
CA ASN A 1094 17.11 -17.72 14.84
C ASN A 1094 17.33 -16.36 15.52
N VAL A 1095 16.40 -15.41 15.29
CA VAL A 1095 16.26 -14.18 16.10
C VAL A 1095 14.93 -14.22 16.87
N LEU A 1096 15.00 -14.23 18.20
CA LEU A 1096 13.83 -14.26 19.08
C LEU A 1096 13.72 -12.96 19.87
N ILE A 1097 12.59 -12.27 19.75
CA ILE A 1097 12.29 -10.99 20.41
C ILE A 1097 11.06 -11.16 21.31
N ALA A 1098 11.19 -10.82 22.59
CA ALA A 1098 10.11 -10.81 23.57
C ALA A 1098 9.28 -9.51 23.54
N ASN A 1099 8.06 -9.58 24.06
CA ASN A 1099 7.30 -8.40 24.49
C ASN A 1099 7.72 -7.96 25.91
N ASN A 1100 7.22 -6.82 26.39
CA ASN A 1100 7.64 -6.25 27.67
C ASN A 1100 7.08 -6.95 28.92
N SER A 1101 6.37 -8.09 28.79
CA SER A 1101 5.64 -8.73 29.91
C SER A 1101 6.46 -9.70 30.77
N GLY A 1102 7.65 -10.10 30.35
CA GLY A 1102 8.44 -11.17 30.97
C GLY A 1102 8.10 -12.54 30.40
N ASN A 1103 9.03 -13.10 29.64
CA ASN A 1103 8.80 -14.23 28.75
C ASN A 1103 9.84 -15.35 28.96
N THR A 1104 9.66 -16.47 28.24
CA THR A 1104 10.66 -17.53 28.09
C THR A 1104 11.04 -17.64 26.63
N LEU A 1105 12.29 -17.29 26.30
CA LEU A 1105 12.86 -17.47 24.97
C LEU A 1105 13.76 -18.70 25.00
N ASN A 1106 13.60 -19.56 24.00
CA ASN A 1106 14.40 -20.77 23.82
C ASN A 1106 14.82 -20.86 22.36
N GLY A 1107 16.10 -20.62 22.05
CA GLY A 1107 16.65 -20.72 20.70
C GLY A 1107 16.42 -22.11 20.11
N GLY A 1108 17.15 -23.10 20.60
CA GLY A 1108 16.92 -24.51 20.29
C GLY A 1108 18.20 -25.19 19.82
N THR A 1109 18.43 -25.18 18.50
CA THR A 1109 19.74 -25.52 17.91
C THR A 1109 20.00 -24.59 16.74
N GLY A 1110 21.07 -23.80 16.82
CA GLY A 1110 21.34 -22.67 15.93
C GLY A 1110 22.46 -21.81 16.50
N ASN A 1111 22.73 -20.64 15.94
CA ASN A 1111 23.55 -19.61 16.59
C ASN A 1111 22.62 -18.44 16.96
N ASP A 1112 21.82 -18.64 18.00
CA ASP A 1112 20.57 -17.91 18.19
C ASP A 1112 20.77 -16.52 18.82
N ARG A 1113 19.86 -15.58 18.52
CA ARG A 1113 19.91 -14.19 18.99
C ARG A 1113 18.67 -13.85 19.79
N LEU A 1114 18.81 -13.78 21.12
CA LEU A 1114 17.69 -13.65 22.06
C LEU A 1114 17.62 -12.24 22.66
N ILE A 1115 16.47 -11.58 22.53
CA ILE A 1115 16.18 -10.21 23.03
C ILE A 1115 15.01 -10.28 24.03
N GLY A 1116 15.27 -10.04 25.31
CA GLY A 1116 14.28 -10.16 26.40
C GLY A 1116 13.30 -8.98 26.58
N GLY A 1117 13.49 -7.85 25.90
CA GLY A 1117 12.61 -6.68 26.06
C GLY A 1117 12.78 -6.00 27.43
N LEU A 1118 11.70 -5.44 28.00
CA LEU A 1118 11.69 -4.83 29.34
C LEU A 1118 11.25 -5.78 30.47
N GLY A 1119 10.98 -7.06 30.17
CA GLY A 1119 10.39 -8.02 31.09
C GLY A 1119 11.34 -8.53 32.18
N VAL A 1120 10.91 -9.59 32.90
CA VAL A 1120 11.78 -10.42 33.76
C VAL A 1120 11.93 -11.76 33.05
N ASP A 1121 12.96 -11.90 32.23
CA ASP A 1121 12.95 -12.94 31.21
C ASP A 1121 13.73 -14.19 31.60
N THR A 1122 13.40 -15.29 30.93
CA THR A 1122 14.16 -16.54 30.96
C THR A 1122 14.69 -16.79 29.55
N LEU A 1123 16.00 -16.72 29.39
CA LEU A 1123 16.66 -16.91 28.10
C LEU A 1123 17.38 -18.26 28.13
N ILE A 1124 17.15 -19.08 27.11
CA ILE A 1124 17.74 -20.40 26.92
C ILE A 1124 18.35 -20.38 25.51
N GLY A 1125 19.65 -20.58 25.39
CA GLY A 1125 20.32 -20.68 24.09
C GLY A 1125 19.95 -21.99 23.40
N GLY A 1126 20.49 -23.09 23.92
CA GLY A 1126 20.31 -24.43 23.37
C GLY A 1126 21.64 -25.08 22.97
N GLU A 1127 21.73 -25.59 21.74
CA GLU A 1127 22.99 -26.09 21.15
C GLU A 1127 23.50 -25.12 20.07
N GLY A 1128 24.47 -24.27 20.42
CA GLY A 1128 24.90 -23.18 19.52
C GLY A 1128 26.17 -22.42 19.86
N ASN A 1129 26.21 -21.17 19.37
CA ASN A 1129 27.13 -20.11 19.79
C ASN A 1129 26.31 -18.83 20.00
N ASP A 1130 25.44 -18.87 21.01
CA ASP A 1130 24.27 -18.00 21.08
C ASP A 1130 24.63 -16.59 21.57
N THR A 1131 23.76 -15.61 21.31
CA THR A 1131 23.95 -14.22 21.73
C THR A 1131 22.72 -13.67 22.45
N PHE A 1132 22.88 -13.39 23.73
CA PHE A 1132 21.87 -12.76 24.60
C PHE A 1132 22.01 -11.24 24.53
N VAL A 1133 20.96 -10.53 24.11
CA VAL A 1133 21.02 -9.12 23.68
C VAL A 1133 20.28 -8.19 24.65
N PHE A 1134 21.03 -7.31 25.30
CA PHE A 1134 20.50 -6.29 26.22
C PHE A 1134 20.51 -4.91 25.53
N GLN A 1135 19.33 -4.44 25.12
CA GLN A 1135 19.16 -3.19 24.37
C GLN A 1135 18.04 -2.27 24.89
N THR A 1136 17.41 -2.65 26.00
CA THR A 1136 16.31 -1.95 26.68
C THR A 1136 16.79 -1.20 27.92
N GLU A 1137 15.96 -0.29 28.44
CA GLU A 1137 16.32 0.50 29.63
C GLU A 1137 16.33 -0.38 30.89
N LEU A 1138 17.39 -0.28 31.69
CA LEU A 1138 17.60 -1.10 32.89
C LEU A 1138 16.62 -0.69 34.01
N ASN A 1139 15.40 -1.19 33.94
CA ASN A 1139 14.25 -0.81 34.78
C ASN A 1139 14.20 -1.51 36.15
N GLY A 1140 15.17 -2.39 36.45
CA GLY A 1140 15.26 -3.15 37.70
C GLY A 1140 14.68 -4.56 37.62
N ASN A 1141 14.09 -4.94 36.49
CA ASN A 1141 13.90 -6.33 36.13
C ASN A 1141 15.26 -6.99 35.81
N ILE A 1142 15.29 -8.32 35.87
CA ILE A 1142 16.53 -9.10 35.89
C ILE A 1142 16.33 -10.41 35.12
N ASP A 1143 17.00 -10.53 33.99
CA ASP A 1143 16.87 -11.69 33.11
C ASP A 1143 17.66 -12.90 33.62
N ASN A 1144 17.33 -14.08 33.11
CA ASN A 1144 17.78 -15.36 33.64
C ASN A 1144 18.25 -16.24 32.49
N ILE A 1145 19.51 -16.08 32.12
CA ILE A 1145 20.19 -16.93 31.14
C ILE A 1145 20.45 -18.30 31.80
N LYS A 1146 19.95 -19.37 31.19
CA LYS A 1146 19.83 -20.69 31.84
C LYS A 1146 21.03 -21.62 31.65
N ASP A 1147 21.77 -21.44 30.58
CA ASP A 1147 22.63 -22.47 29.98
C ASP A 1147 23.95 -21.93 29.39
N PHE A 1148 24.24 -20.64 29.58
CA PHE A 1148 25.39 -19.91 29.01
C PHE A 1148 26.71 -20.69 29.04
N ALA A 1149 27.28 -20.91 27.85
CA ALA A 1149 28.48 -21.71 27.60
C ALA A 1149 29.71 -20.85 27.19
N ASP A 1150 30.87 -21.51 27.04
CA ASP A 1150 32.14 -20.88 26.63
C ASP A 1150 32.12 -20.35 25.17
N SER A 1151 31.15 -20.80 24.37
CA SER A 1151 30.87 -20.39 22.99
C SER A 1151 30.13 -19.05 22.90
N ASP A 1152 29.34 -18.74 23.93
CA ASP A 1152 28.22 -17.81 23.82
C ASP A 1152 28.63 -16.38 24.14
N LYS A 1153 27.72 -15.46 23.81
CA LYS A 1153 27.92 -14.02 23.89
C LYS A 1153 26.83 -13.28 24.64
N ILE A 1154 27.22 -12.13 25.18
CA ILE A 1154 26.32 -11.09 25.67
C ILE A 1154 26.53 -9.85 24.82
N ALA A 1155 25.51 -9.44 24.08
CA ALA A 1155 25.50 -8.19 23.33
C ALA A 1155 24.90 -7.06 24.19
N LEU A 1156 25.59 -5.93 24.27
CA LEU A 1156 25.23 -4.80 25.13
C LEU A 1156 25.08 -3.54 24.29
N SER A 1157 23.88 -2.94 24.22
CA SER A 1157 23.69 -1.75 23.39
C SER A 1157 24.34 -0.50 23.97
N GLN A 1158 25.15 0.20 23.18
CA GLN A 1158 25.80 1.45 23.58
C GLN A 1158 24.80 2.60 23.87
N LYS A 1159 23.54 2.47 23.44
CA LYS A 1159 22.44 3.38 23.83
C LYS A 1159 22.13 3.32 25.33
N ILE A 1160 22.30 2.14 25.92
CA ILE A 1160 21.99 1.83 27.33
C ILE A 1160 23.27 1.84 28.16
N PHE A 1161 24.24 1.01 27.76
CA PHE A 1161 25.53 0.83 28.40
C PHE A 1161 26.54 1.88 27.88
N LYS A 1162 26.24 3.16 28.13
CA LYS A 1162 26.89 4.33 27.51
C LYS A 1162 28.38 4.46 27.83
N ALA A 1163 28.84 3.89 28.96
CA ALA A 1163 30.23 3.98 29.38
C ALA A 1163 31.17 3.00 28.64
N ILE A 1164 30.66 1.89 28.11
CA ILE A 1164 31.48 0.84 27.49
C ILE A 1164 31.66 1.00 25.98
N SER A 1165 32.73 0.39 25.46
CA SER A 1165 33.02 0.31 24.02
C SER A 1165 33.90 -0.91 23.71
N ASN A 1166 33.79 -1.42 22.48
CA ASN A 1166 34.54 -2.60 22.03
C ASN A 1166 36.06 -2.41 22.16
N GLY A 1167 36.72 -3.34 22.85
CA GLY A 1167 38.18 -3.31 23.05
C GLY A 1167 38.68 -2.38 24.17
N MET A 1168 37.80 -1.88 25.03
CA MET A 1168 38.17 -1.12 26.23
C MET A 1168 39.08 -1.95 27.15
N ALA A 1169 40.20 -1.38 27.60
CA ALA A 1169 41.23 -2.10 28.37
C ALA A 1169 40.88 -2.35 29.85
N ASN A 1170 39.81 -1.74 30.34
CA ASN A 1170 39.30 -1.84 31.71
C ASN A 1170 37.79 -2.11 31.75
N PHE A 1171 37.30 -2.92 30.80
CA PHE A 1171 35.89 -3.28 30.67
C PHE A 1171 35.32 -3.93 31.95
N ASP A 1172 36.14 -4.73 32.64
CA ASP A 1172 35.82 -5.40 33.91
C ASP A 1172 35.54 -4.42 35.07
N ASP A 1173 35.93 -3.14 34.95
CA ASP A 1173 35.53 -2.09 35.92
C ASP A 1173 34.03 -1.77 35.77
N TYR A 1174 33.50 -1.83 34.54
CA TYR A 1174 32.13 -1.43 34.18
C TYR A 1174 31.16 -2.62 34.12
N ILE A 1175 31.61 -3.82 33.73
CA ILE A 1175 30.78 -5.03 33.64
C ILE A 1175 31.34 -6.08 34.58
N GLN A 1176 30.61 -6.36 35.65
CA GLN A 1176 31.08 -7.14 36.80
C GLN A 1176 30.24 -8.42 36.96
N TYR A 1177 30.89 -9.60 36.93
CA TYR A 1177 30.24 -10.90 37.12
C TYR A 1177 30.67 -11.58 38.43
N ASP A 1178 29.74 -11.82 39.36
CA ASP A 1178 30.00 -12.63 40.55
C ASP A 1178 29.74 -14.11 40.26
N SER A 1179 30.81 -14.83 39.92
CA SER A 1179 30.84 -16.29 39.77
C SER A 1179 30.29 -17.09 40.96
N THR A 1180 30.18 -16.52 42.16
CA THR A 1180 29.62 -17.20 43.35
C THR A 1180 28.10 -17.21 43.34
N SER A 1181 27.46 -16.11 42.94
CA SER A 1181 26.00 -15.99 42.90
C SER A 1181 25.40 -16.19 41.50
N GLY A 1182 26.22 -16.05 40.45
CA GLY A 1182 25.80 -16.09 39.03
C GLY A 1182 25.41 -14.72 38.48
N LYS A 1183 25.65 -13.63 39.22
CA LYS A 1183 25.05 -12.32 38.95
C LYS A 1183 25.91 -11.43 38.07
N LEU A 1184 25.29 -10.71 37.13
CA LEU A 1184 25.91 -9.76 36.22
C LEU A 1184 25.40 -8.32 36.49
N PHE A 1185 26.34 -7.39 36.58
CA PHE A 1185 26.08 -5.98 36.92
C PHE A 1185 26.76 -5.02 35.93
N TYR A 1186 26.15 -3.84 35.72
CA TYR A 1186 26.72 -2.71 34.99
C TYR A 1186 26.92 -1.51 35.93
N ASP A 1187 28.13 -0.98 35.97
CA ASP A 1187 28.59 0.09 36.86
C ASP A 1187 29.04 1.29 35.99
N GLU A 1188 28.20 2.32 35.82
CA GLU A 1188 28.38 3.35 34.77
C GLU A 1188 29.62 4.24 34.98
N ASP A 1189 30.12 4.40 36.21
CA ASP A 1189 31.30 5.24 36.50
C ASP A 1189 32.62 4.45 36.60
N GLY A 1190 32.55 3.12 36.76
CA GLY A 1190 33.69 2.22 36.83
C GLY A 1190 34.56 2.37 38.09
N GLN A 1191 34.05 2.96 39.19
CA GLN A 1191 34.77 3.04 40.46
C GLN A 1191 34.60 1.81 41.37
N GLY A 1192 33.62 0.94 41.10
CA GLY A 1192 33.46 -0.35 41.76
C GLY A 1192 32.46 -0.36 42.91
N GLY A 1193 31.16 -0.34 42.56
CA GLY A 1193 30.08 -0.92 43.34
C GLY A 1193 29.18 0.06 44.12
N ARG A 1194 27.96 -0.43 44.40
CA ARG A 1194 26.73 0.27 44.86
C ARG A 1194 25.97 0.98 43.76
N ASP A 1195 26.68 1.67 42.87
CA ASP A 1195 26.10 2.33 41.71
C ASP A 1195 25.91 1.30 40.55
N SER A 1196 26.39 0.07 40.77
CA SER A 1196 26.30 -1.11 39.91
C SER A 1196 24.88 -1.69 39.81
N VAL A 1197 24.21 -1.47 38.67
CA VAL A 1197 22.88 -1.97 38.32
C VAL A 1197 22.95 -3.47 38.00
N HIS A 1198 22.22 -4.29 38.75
CA HIS A 1198 22.04 -5.72 38.46
C HIS A 1198 21.03 -5.90 37.32
N PHE A 1199 21.39 -6.65 36.27
CA PHE A 1199 20.52 -6.80 35.09
C PHE A 1199 20.34 -8.24 34.57
N ALA A 1200 21.25 -9.17 34.89
CA ALA A 1200 21.10 -10.57 34.48
C ALA A 1200 21.67 -11.56 35.51
N ASN A 1201 21.08 -12.75 35.57
CA ASN A 1201 21.63 -13.95 36.20
C ASN A 1201 22.08 -14.93 35.10
N LEU A 1202 23.24 -15.54 35.32
CA LEU A 1202 23.81 -16.65 34.57
C LEU A 1202 24.06 -17.85 35.51
N ASN A 1203 24.50 -18.97 34.96
CA ASN A 1203 24.97 -20.14 35.71
C ASN A 1203 26.10 -19.76 36.70
N GLN A 1204 26.20 -20.49 37.82
CA GLN A 1204 27.21 -20.26 38.85
C GLN A 1204 28.52 -20.98 38.51
N GLY A 1205 29.65 -20.35 38.84
CA GLY A 1205 31.00 -20.91 38.67
C GLY A 1205 31.60 -20.79 37.27
N LEU A 1206 31.00 -20.00 36.37
CA LEU A 1206 31.56 -19.70 35.04
C LEU A 1206 32.84 -18.85 35.14
N THR A 1207 33.61 -18.79 34.05
CA THR A 1207 34.73 -17.86 33.87
C THR A 1207 34.55 -17.11 32.56
N ILE A 1208 33.76 -16.04 32.59
CA ILE A 1208 33.41 -15.26 31.40
C ILE A 1208 34.64 -14.46 30.94
N ALA A 1209 34.96 -14.51 29.64
CA ALA A 1209 36.03 -13.72 29.05
C ALA A 1209 35.49 -12.44 28.39
N GLN A 1210 36.28 -11.36 28.36
CA GLN A 1210 35.91 -10.11 27.66
C GLN A 1210 35.50 -10.34 26.19
N THR A 1211 36.06 -11.37 25.53
CA THR A 1211 35.72 -11.75 24.16
C THR A 1211 34.32 -12.33 23.97
N GLN A 1212 33.60 -12.64 25.05
CA GLN A 1212 32.19 -13.03 25.05
C GLN A 1212 31.24 -11.82 25.16
N PHE A 1213 31.77 -10.60 25.33
CA PHE A 1213 30.96 -9.39 25.26
C PHE A 1213 31.14 -8.70 23.91
N GLU A 1214 30.03 -8.28 23.30
CA GLU A 1214 30.03 -7.39 22.14
C GLU A 1214 29.20 -6.14 22.42
N VAL A 1215 29.74 -4.95 22.13
CA VAL A 1215 29.00 -3.69 22.23
C VAL A 1215 28.38 -3.38 20.86
N ILE A 1216 27.07 -3.10 20.83
CA ILE A 1216 26.27 -2.86 19.61
C ILE A 1216 25.66 -1.46 19.56
#